data_AF-A0A8S1Q1X5-F1
#
_entry.id   AF-A0A8S1Q1X5-F1
#
_cell.length_a   1.000
_cell.length_b   1.000
_cell.length_c   1.000
_cell.angle_alpha   90.00
_cell.angle_beta   90.00
_cell.angle_gamma   90.00
#
_symmetry.space_group_name_H-M   'P 1'
#
loop_
_entity.id
_entity.type
_entity.pdbx_description
1 polymer ?
#
loop_
_entity_poly.entity_id
_entity_poly.type
_entity_poly.pdbx_seq_one_letter_code
_entity_poly.pdbx_strand_id
1 'polypeptide(L)'
;MKLKIPQVLRFQTETKSQQSNSIKDLDISKNHDQTQQQNQKSHQIVNHYFQPKLKVITSLKPQLLVNQIPIHQNKSFRELSFAESSGSPKSKREEKFDEVCSSFRGRIQSIKQQMSPYLINQQSPPSMRNLESQKKIQENTFQYNRHQVNKQKEIDYSPSYQLAQNEYMNNFQQTKSPRHLVPFQIEKSVKDIERSIKRQNEKYLSPISAEKNVVCPQIKQFDKGQEFKEKNYNKLKQRKKSIHLPQSYEDVINRKVKNFQKSTFQNQCIHLIYIRPSAIRIQKYLLKDVKNEELLRKCFSYRWWWQESTNQGEDVEFFWYSQASISFLNKQEQRHISDKKQFQPFEQIVKKAQGVEDQMKFAIENKLSLLSPIIKVHNHIDLSYPLWTKKNLIGQIIKYCQLTRQYVENFIPLSMVVDYLGENLLSEFLKNLNTSTSVWVVRKSDFKEDDKIMICQNTQSVFNHLSKEFKMSNRNQQSFIVQQFISSFAYQEIQLDLCYYLLITQINGIVRGYFFQQFYGQQSKIQFSNFDNESRIIQIENSKQEIQNQYIPMKNIQNHFKKHNIDYKNKIYPQIKHILCEYLKSIFIQMPVKDHNFELLKVVIIIDNESKPWLINTESNPVFETDLEFMKDYSQLLLDNVLQLGLDILFPSPSIWPKEKKRDIEIYQEINYFDLVFDSRIEGKGLKSLFEQNYNKDNYCDDEY
;
A
#
# COMPACT_ATOMS: atom_id res chain seq x y z
N MET A 1 48.98 46.29 -18.03
CA MET A 1 49.25 44.93 -17.50
C MET A 1 47.98 44.09 -17.65
N LYS A 2 47.96 43.17 -18.63
CA LYS A 2 46.83 42.29 -18.94
C LYS A 2 47.32 40.84 -18.86
N LEU A 3 46.61 40.02 -18.09
CA LEU A 3 46.96 38.63 -17.75
C LEU A 3 46.53 37.66 -18.87
N LYS A 4 47.39 36.66 -19.09
CA LYS A 4 47.35 35.64 -20.15
C LYS A 4 46.39 34.49 -19.83
N ILE A 5 45.76 33.97 -20.88
CA ILE A 5 44.96 32.73 -20.95
C ILE A 5 45.88 31.58 -21.46
N PRO A 6 45.78 30.33 -20.99
CA PRO A 6 46.57 29.20 -21.52
C PRO A 6 45.89 28.51 -22.71
N GLN A 7 46.73 28.06 -23.65
CA GLN A 7 46.40 27.44 -24.94
C GLN A 7 46.18 25.93 -24.88
N VAL A 8 45.41 25.49 -25.88
CA VAL A 8 45.02 24.13 -26.29
C VAL A 8 46.22 23.36 -26.89
N LEU A 9 46.34 22.07 -26.55
CA LEU A 9 47.25 21.11 -27.19
C LEU A 9 46.49 20.21 -28.18
N ARG A 10 46.94 20.22 -29.44
CA ARG A 10 46.70 19.24 -30.50
C ARG A 10 48.06 18.70 -30.93
N PHE A 11 48.15 17.41 -31.29
CA PHE A 11 49.08 16.76 -32.24
C PHE A 11 48.92 15.23 -32.09
N GLN A 12 49.11 14.33 -33.05
CA GLN A 12 49.20 14.32 -34.51
C GLN A 12 49.13 12.82 -34.91
N THR A 13 48.63 12.53 -36.11
CA THR A 13 48.51 11.19 -36.71
C THR A 13 49.71 10.87 -37.59
N GLU A 14 50.27 9.64 -37.52
CA GLU A 14 51.09 9.06 -38.59
C GLU A 14 50.89 7.54 -38.72
N THR A 15 51.07 7.03 -39.95
CA THR A 15 50.77 5.68 -40.45
C THR A 15 51.94 5.13 -41.28
N LYS A 16 52.00 3.79 -41.40
CA LYS A 16 52.78 2.92 -42.33
C LYS A 16 54.16 2.48 -41.78
N SER A 17 54.71 1.27 -41.97
CA SER A 17 54.53 0.22 -42.98
C SER A 17 55.08 -1.15 -42.52
N GLN A 18 54.73 -2.19 -43.30
CA GLN A 18 55.06 -3.63 -43.26
C GLN A 18 56.55 -4.03 -43.20
N GLN A 19 56.87 -5.21 -42.62
CA GLN A 19 57.46 -6.38 -43.32
C GLN A 19 57.77 -7.59 -42.40
N SER A 20 57.20 -8.74 -42.81
CA SER A 20 57.66 -10.16 -42.87
C SER A 20 58.72 -10.80 -41.93
N ASN A 21 58.45 -12.10 -41.68
CA ASN A 21 59.32 -13.26 -41.34
C ASN A 21 59.37 -13.67 -39.86
N SER A 22 59.54 -14.93 -39.46
CA SER A 22 59.11 -16.27 -39.90
C SER A 22 59.63 -17.26 -38.82
N ILE A 23 58.82 -18.27 -38.46
CA ILE A 23 59.14 -19.61 -37.88
C ILE A 23 59.91 -19.70 -36.53
N LYS A 24 59.28 -20.31 -35.50
CA LYS A 24 59.61 -21.64 -34.90
C LYS A 24 58.94 -21.86 -33.53
N ASP A 25 58.06 -22.87 -33.51
CA ASP A 25 57.86 -23.96 -32.54
C ASP A 25 58.22 -23.74 -31.05
N LEU A 26 57.23 -23.97 -30.18
CA LEU A 26 57.29 -25.06 -29.18
C LEU A 26 55.93 -25.27 -28.49
N ASP A 27 55.48 -26.52 -28.59
CA ASP A 27 54.36 -27.16 -27.91
C ASP A 27 54.40 -26.97 -26.38
N ILE A 28 53.22 -26.96 -25.73
CA ILE A 28 52.90 -27.84 -24.58
C ILE A 28 51.37 -28.05 -24.51
N SER A 29 51.04 -29.34 -24.59
CA SER A 29 49.83 -30.13 -24.28
C SER A 29 48.79 -29.54 -23.30
N LYS A 30 47.51 -29.57 -23.68
CA LYS A 30 46.44 -30.54 -23.30
C LYS A 30 46.08 -30.61 -21.81
N ASN A 31 44.83 -30.26 -21.49
CA ASN A 31 43.86 -31.21 -20.93
C ASN A 31 42.42 -30.70 -21.12
N HIS A 32 41.68 -31.46 -21.92
CA HIS A 32 40.24 -31.39 -22.12
C HIS A 32 39.67 -32.53 -21.28
N ASP A 33 38.63 -32.27 -20.48
CA ASP A 33 37.70 -33.31 -20.06
C ASP A 33 36.27 -32.88 -20.34
N GLN A 34 35.61 -33.68 -21.17
CA GLN A 34 34.18 -33.73 -21.41
C GLN A 34 33.54 -34.69 -20.41
N THR A 35 32.35 -34.37 -19.91
CA THR A 35 31.31 -35.35 -19.51
C THR A 35 30.00 -34.57 -19.34
N GLN A 36 29.15 -34.57 -20.37
CA GLN A 36 27.96 -35.43 -20.53
C GLN A 36 26.80 -35.17 -19.57
N GLN A 37 25.75 -34.62 -20.18
CA GLN A 37 24.31 -34.90 -20.03
C GLN A 37 23.91 -35.98 -19.03
N GLN A 38 22.98 -35.63 -18.12
CA GLN A 38 21.68 -36.29 -17.87
C GLN A 38 21.17 -35.87 -16.48
N ASN A 39 19.95 -35.30 -16.42
CA ASN A 39 18.90 -35.56 -15.42
C ASN A 39 17.88 -34.42 -15.39
N GLN A 40 16.85 -34.53 -16.25
CA GLN A 40 15.55 -33.92 -15.97
C GLN A 40 14.75 -34.92 -15.13
N LYS A 41 14.44 -34.57 -13.89
CA LYS A 41 13.42 -35.26 -13.08
C LYS A 41 12.21 -34.35 -12.97
N SER A 42 11.13 -34.77 -13.61
CA SER A 42 9.79 -34.22 -13.50
C SER A 42 9.19 -34.64 -12.16
N HIS A 43 8.83 -33.67 -11.31
CA HIS A 43 7.97 -33.93 -10.15
C HIS A 43 6.51 -33.78 -10.58
N GLN A 44 5.81 -34.91 -10.65
CA GLN A 44 4.35 -34.98 -10.72
C GLN A 44 3.77 -34.51 -9.38
N ILE A 45 3.05 -33.38 -9.40
CA ILE A 45 2.21 -32.94 -8.29
C ILE A 45 0.81 -33.52 -8.55
N VAL A 46 0.39 -34.40 -7.65
CA VAL A 46 -0.97 -34.97 -7.60
C VAL A 46 -1.91 -33.91 -7.05
N ASN A 47 -2.76 -33.34 -7.90
CA ASN A 47 -3.86 -32.47 -7.50
C ASN A 47 -5.08 -33.33 -7.14
N HIS A 48 -5.42 -33.40 -5.86
CA HIS A 48 -6.72 -33.90 -5.42
C HIS A 48 -7.80 -32.85 -5.73
N TYR A 49 -8.63 -33.12 -6.73
CA TYR A 49 -9.82 -32.35 -7.03
C TYR A 49 -10.98 -32.77 -6.11
N PHE A 50 -11.46 -31.84 -5.30
CA PHE A 50 -12.78 -31.92 -4.65
C PHE A 50 -13.78 -31.26 -5.60
N GLN A 51 -14.74 -32.02 -6.14
CA GLN A 51 -15.84 -31.50 -6.94
C GLN A 51 -17.12 -31.45 -6.09
N PRO A 52 -17.63 -30.28 -5.69
CA PRO A 52 -19.00 -30.17 -5.22
C PRO A 52 -19.95 -30.15 -6.43
N LYS A 53 -20.91 -31.08 -6.43
CA LYS A 53 -22.06 -31.07 -7.35
C LYS A 53 -22.99 -29.93 -6.96
N LEU A 54 -23.06 -28.88 -7.78
CA LEU A 54 -24.04 -27.80 -7.65
C LEU A 54 -25.41 -28.29 -8.16
N LYS A 55 -26.39 -28.36 -7.25
CA LYS A 55 -27.81 -28.41 -7.58
C LYS A 55 -28.26 -26.99 -7.94
N VAL A 56 -28.94 -26.85 -9.08
CA VAL A 56 -29.55 -25.59 -9.51
C VAL A 56 -30.80 -25.34 -8.66
N ILE A 57 -30.80 -24.24 -7.91
CA ILE A 57 -31.99 -23.68 -7.25
C ILE A 57 -32.22 -22.29 -7.84
N THR A 58 -33.39 -22.07 -8.42
CA THR A 58 -33.86 -20.77 -8.90
C THR A 58 -34.56 -20.02 -7.77
N SER A 59 -34.09 -18.83 -7.38
CA SER A 59 -34.90 -17.89 -6.60
C SER A 59 -34.60 -16.40 -6.87
N LEU A 60 -35.71 -15.71 -7.18
CA LEU A 60 -36.19 -14.36 -6.85
C LEU A 60 -35.34 -13.08 -7.00
N LYS A 61 -36.01 -12.11 -7.65
CA LYS A 61 -35.64 -10.71 -7.92
C LYS A 61 -35.51 -9.85 -6.65
N PRO A 62 -34.61 -8.86 -6.63
CA PRO A 62 -34.79 -7.65 -5.83
C PRO A 62 -35.45 -6.54 -6.66
N GLN A 63 -36.56 -6.01 -6.16
CA GLN A 63 -37.09 -4.70 -6.56
C GLN A 63 -36.33 -3.62 -5.81
N LEU A 64 -35.87 -2.55 -6.48
CA LEU A 64 -35.84 -1.16 -5.99
C LEU A 64 -35.15 -0.25 -7.03
N LEU A 65 -35.95 0.52 -7.76
CA LEU A 65 -35.69 1.92 -8.13
C LEU A 65 -36.97 2.49 -8.72
N VAL A 66 -37.64 3.32 -7.91
CA VAL A 66 -38.78 4.15 -8.31
C VAL A 66 -38.19 5.42 -8.91
N ASN A 67 -38.50 5.70 -10.18
CA ASN A 67 -38.75 7.04 -10.68
C ASN A 67 -39.60 6.97 -11.96
N GLN A 68 -40.47 7.97 -12.09
CA GLN A 68 -41.69 8.01 -12.88
C GLN A 68 -41.45 7.95 -14.41
N ILE A 69 -42.29 7.19 -15.12
CA ILE A 69 -42.40 7.18 -16.59
C ILE A 69 -43.84 7.59 -16.95
N PRO A 70 -44.09 8.48 -17.93
CA PRO A 70 -45.42 8.68 -18.49
C PRO A 70 -45.74 7.57 -19.51
N ILE A 71 -46.99 7.11 -19.42
CA ILE A 71 -47.57 6.01 -20.19
C ILE A 71 -47.70 6.39 -21.67
N HIS A 72 -47.18 5.55 -22.57
CA HIS A 72 -47.79 5.34 -23.88
C HIS A 72 -47.74 3.86 -24.30
N GLN A 73 -48.93 3.38 -24.66
CA GLN A 73 -49.25 2.02 -25.09
C GLN A 73 -48.85 1.79 -26.56
N ASN A 74 -48.36 0.59 -26.88
CA ASN A 74 -48.88 -0.31 -27.94
C ASN A 74 -47.95 -1.53 -28.08
N LYS A 75 -48.49 -2.76 -27.90
CA LYS A 75 -48.75 -3.79 -28.94
C LYS A 75 -47.50 -4.17 -29.75
N SER A 76 -47.08 -5.40 -29.97
CA SER A 76 -47.56 -6.77 -29.79
C SER A 76 -46.67 -7.59 -30.73
N PHE A 77 -46.09 -8.74 -30.38
CA PHE A 77 -45.88 -9.81 -31.37
C PHE A 77 -45.60 -11.14 -30.67
N ARG A 78 -46.32 -12.15 -31.14
CA ARG A 78 -46.39 -13.54 -30.69
C ARG A 78 -45.51 -14.42 -31.57
N GLU A 79 -45.07 -15.53 -30.97
CA GLU A 79 -44.92 -16.88 -31.53
C GLU A 79 -43.91 -17.11 -32.68
N LEU A 80 -43.03 -18.09 -32.49
CA LEU A 80 -43.03 -19.32 -33.28
C LEU A 80 -42.11 -20.40 -32.66
N SER A 81 -42.48 -21.63 -32.96
CA SER A 81 -42.16 -22.88 -32.28
C SER A 81 -41.49 -23.89 -33.22
N PHE A 82 -40.89 -24.93 -32.64
CA PHE A 82 -40.56 -26.27 -33.18
C PHE A 82 -39.61 -26.41 -34.38
N ALA A 83 -38.60 -27.27 -34.19
CA ALA A 83 -38.18 -28.27 -35.19
C ALA A 83 -37.43 -29.43 -34.50
N GLU A 84 -37.97 -30.64 -34.65
CA GLU A 84 -37.31 -31.93 -34.44
C GLU A 84 -36.41 -32.26 -35.65
N SER A 85 -35.34 -33.04 -35.47
CA SER A 85 -35.06 -34.24 -36.30
C SER A 85 -33.74 -34.94 -35.91
N SER A 86 -33.88 -36.18 -35.43
CA SER A 86 -33.16 -37.42 -35.80
C SER A 86 -31.65 -37.46 -36.08
N GLY A 87 -30.96 -38.38 -35.40
CA GLY A 87 -29.73 -39.02 -35.87
C GLY A 87 -29.10 -39.97 -34.83
N SER A 88 -29.26 -41.28 -35.00
CA SER A 88 -28.52 -42.36 -34.31
C SER A 88 -27.52 -43.00 -35.32
N PRO A 89 -26.75 -44.10 -35.08
CA PRO A 89 -26.33 -44.83 -33.85
C PRO A 89 -24.82 -45.28 -33.87
N LYS A 90 -24.37 -46.00 -32.80
CA LYS A 90 -23.35 -47.11 -32.70
C LYS A 90 -22.69 -47.05 -31.29
N SER A 91 -22.90 -47.93 -30.31
CA SER A 91 -22.83 -49.40 -30.13
C SER A 91 -21.45 -49.97 -29.73
N LYS A 92 -21.48 -50.78 -28.64
CA LYS A 92 -20.48 -51.73 -28.08
C LYS A 92 -19.35 -51.11 -27.23
N ARG A 93 -18.90 -51.67 -26.11
CA ARG A 93 -19.04 -53.01 -25.50
C ARG A 93 -18.61 -52.91 -24.03
N GLU A 94 -19.36 -53.52 -23.11
CA GLU A 94 -18.95 -53.80 -21.72
C GLU A 94 -18.54 -55.27 -21.62
N GLU A 95 -17.46 -55.58 -20.90
CA GLU A 95 -17.18 -56.91 -20.35
C GLU A 95 -16.61 -56.78 -18.93
N LYS A 96 -17.13 -57.66 -18.05
CA LYS A 96 -16.89 -57.80 -16.61
C LYS A 96 -15.76 -58.83 -16.31
N PHE A 97 -15.53 -59.07 -15.01
CA PHE A 97 -14.82 -60.17 -14.33
C PHE A 97 -13.31 -59.93 -14.08
N ASP A 98 -12.67 -60.32 -12.95
CA ASP A 98 -13.09 -60.78 -11.62
C ASP A 98 -11.87 -60.73 -10.68
N GLU A 99 -12.11 -60.83 -9.38
CA GLU A 99 -11.11 -60.94 -8.31
C GLU A 99 -10.31 -62.25 -8.37
N VAL A 100 -8.98 -62.20 -8.17
CA VAL A 100 -8.21 -63.28 -7.51
C VAL A 100 -7.03 -62.70 -6.72
N CYS A 101 -7.02 -62.94 -5.41
CA CYS A 101 -5.86 -62.77 -4.52
C CYS A 101 -4.78 -63.84 -4.78
N SER A 102 -3.51 -63.43 -4.83
CA SER A 102 -2.42 -64.29 -4.37
C SER A 102 -1.20 -63.47 -3.92
N SER A 103 -0.64 -63.93 -2.80
CA SER A 103 0.57 -63.49 -2.08
C SER A 103 1.84 -63.43 -2.93
N PHE A 104 2.82 -62.58 -2.58
CA PHE A 104 4.22 -63.01 -2.46
C PHE A 104 5.10 -62.00 -1.69
N ARG A 105 5.90 -62.54 -0.75
CA ARG A 105 6.98 -61.88 0.01
C ARG A 105 8.15 -61.52 -0.91
N GLY A 106 8.80 -60.37 -0.68
CA GLY A 106 10.06 -60.01 -1.33
C GLY A 106 10.89 -59.03 -0.51
N ARG A 107 12.09 -59.47 -0.13
CA ARG A 107 13.12 -58.78 0.68
C ARG A 107 13.58 -57.46 0.05
N ILE A 108 13.83 -56.44 0.88
CA ILE A 108 14.68 -55.30 0.50
C ILE A 108 16.00 -55.39 1.27
N GLN A 109 17.07 -55.44 0.49
CA GLN A 109 18.46 -55.53 0.90
C GLN A 109 18.95 -54.20 1.46
N SER A 110 19.70 -54.30 2.55
CA SER A 110 20.48 -53.25 3.17
C SER A 110 21.67 -52.84 2.28
N ILE A 111 21.74 -51.57 1.91
CA ILE A 111 22.94 -50.97 1.34
C ILE A 111 23.69 -50.25 2.47
N LYS A 112 24.88 -50.77 2.79
CA LYS A 112 25.89 -50.14 3.64
C LYS A 112 26.50 -48.96 2.87
N GLN A 113 26.51 -47.78 3.46
CA GLN A 113 27.43 -46.71 3.07
C GLN A 113 28.33 -46.33 4.25
N GLN A 114 29.59 -46.14 3.89
CA GLN A 114 30.76 -46.05 4.74
C GLN A 114 30.82 -44.70 5.47
N MET A 115 31.19 -44.77 6.75
CA MET A 115 31.49 -43.64 7.61
C MET A 115 32.90 -43.10 7.32
N SER A 116 33.03 -41.78 7.22
CA SER A 116 34.30 -41.06 7.37
C SER A 116 34.56 -40.76 8.86
N PRO A 117 35.83 -40.71 9.33
CA PRO A 117 36.10 -40.66 10.76
C PRO A 117 36.61 -39.28 11.19
N TYR A 118 35.76 -38.34 11.60
CA TYR A 118 36.18 -37.23 12.45
C TYR A 118 35.00 -36.65 13.26
N LEU A 119 35.12 -36.81 14.59
CA LEU A 119 34.62 -35.98 15.71
C LEU A 119 33.93 -36.81 16.79
N ILE A 120 34.71 -37.05 17.84
CA ILE A 120 34.35 -37.61 19.14
C ILE A 120 34.04 -36.44 20.10
N ASN A 121 33.08 -36.68 21.00
CA ASN A 121 32.70 -35.94 22.22
C ASN A 121 31.67 -34.79 22.11
N GLN A 122 30.39 -35.11 22.35
CA GLN A 122 29.68 -34.83 23.62
C GLN A 122 28.16 -34.98 23.40
N GLN A 123 27.57 -36.09 23.85
CA GLN A 123 26.13 -36.16 24.17
C GLN A 123 25.93 -37.09 25.36
N SER A 124 25.54 -36.50 26.50
CA SER A 124 24.95 -37.22 27.63
C SER A 124 23.41 -37.23 27.46
N PRO A 125 22.72 -38.30 27.88
CA PRO A 125 21.27 -38.39 27.75
C PRO A 125 20.55 -37.41 28.69
N PRO A 126 19.37 -36.89 28.32
CA PRO A 126 18.65 -35.94 29.15
C PRO A 126 18.19 -36.62 30.45
N SER A 127 18.56 -36.02 31.58
CA SER A 127 18.16 -36.52 32.90
C SER A 127 16.65 -36.46 33.08
N MET A 128 16.09 -37.46 33.78
CA MET A 128 14.67 -37.60 34.15
C MET A 128 14.02 -36.33 34.73
N ARG A 129 14.80 -35.42 35.31
CA ARG A 129 14.31 -34.13 35.84
C ARG A 129 13.77 -33.17 34.75
N ASN A 130 14.21 -33.31 33.50
CA ASN A 130 13.68 -32.49 32.39
C ASN A 130 12.28 -32.93 31.93
N LEU A 131 11.94 -34.21 32.09
CA LEU A 131 10.60 -34.71 31.75
C LEU A 131 9.56 -34.31 32.80
N GLU A 132 9.91 -34.31 34.08
CA GLU A 132 9.01 -33.86 35.16
C GLU A 132 8.72 -32.36 35.10
N SER A 133 9.71 -31.53 34.75
CA SER A 133 9.50 -30.09 34.60
C SER A 133 8.60 -29.76 33.40
N GLN A 134 8.77 -30.46 32.27
CA GLN A 134 7.88 -30.31 31.11
C GLN A 134 6.45 -30.76 31.41
N LYS A 135 6.28 -31.86 32.15
CA LYS A 135 4.96 -32.36 32.56
C LYS A 135 4.24 -31.37 33.49
N LYS A 136 4.97 -30.76 34.44
CA LYS A 136 4.44 -29.74 35.36
C LYS A 136 4.03 -28.45 34.64
N ILE A 137 4.75 -28.06 33.59
CA ILE A 137 4.39 -26.90 32.75
C ILE A 137 3.10 -27.19 31.96
N GLN A 138 2.95 -28.39 31.41
CA GLN A 138 1.74 -28.80 30.69
C GLN A 138 0.52 -28.84 31.62
N GLU A 139 0.65 -29.39 32.83
CA GLU A 139 -0.43 -29.44 33.82
C GLU A 139 -0.88 -28.04 34.26
N ASN A 140 0.06 -27.13 34.51
CA ASN A 140 -0.25 -25.74 34.85
C ASN A 140 -0.96 -25.00 33.70
N THR A 141 -0.57 -25.27 32.46
CA THR A 141 -1.22 -24.69 31.27
C THR A 141 -2.66 -25.18 31.13
N PHE A 142 -2.91 -26.46 31.41
CA PHE A 142 -4.25 -27.05 31.37
C PHE A 142 -5.17 -26.48 32.46
N GLN A 143 -4.65 -26.29 33.69
CA GLN A 143 -5.42 -25.68 34.78
C GLN A 143 -5.75 -24.20 34.50
N TYR A 144 -4.81 -23.45 33.93
CA TYR A 144 -5.04 -22.05 33.54
C TYR A 144 -6.17 -21.93 32.51
N ASN A 145 -6.17 -22.78 31.47
CA ASN A 145 -7.23 -22.80 30.45
C ASN A 145 -8.59 -23.18 31.05
N ARG A 146 -8.63 -24.13 31.98
CA ARG A 146 -9.87 -24.52 32.67
C ARG A 146 -10.44 -23.37 33.51
N HIS A 147 -9.60 -22.58 34.15
CA HIS A 147 -10.04 -21.39 34.89
C HIS A 147 -10.60 -20.29 33.98
N GLN A 148 -10.00 -20.06 32.80
CA GLN A 148 -10.51 -19.08 31.84
C GLN A 148 -11.90 -19.46 31.30
N VAL A 149 -12.11 -20.74 30.97
CA VAL A 149 -13.43 -21.23 30.50
C VAL A 149 -14.51 -21.08 31.58
N ASN A 150 -14.18 -21.34 32.84
CA ASN A 150 -15.14 -21.17 33.94
C ASN A 150 -15.46 -19.69 34.20
N LYS A 151 -14.47 -18.80 34.10
CA LYS A 151 -14.67 -17.36 34.28
C LYS A 151 -15.54 -16.75 33.17
N GLN A 152 -15.42 -17.26 31.94
CA GLN A 152 -16.29 -16.85 30.84
C GLN A 152 -17.74 -17.30 31.07
N LYS A 153 -17.95 -18.53 31.53
CA LYS A 153 -19.28 -19.03 31.89
C LYS A 153 -19.92 -18.19 33.00
N GLU A 154 -19.18 -17.79 34.04
CA GLU A 154 -19.71 -16.91 35.10
C GLU A 154 -20.15 -15.53 34.59
N ILE A 155 -19.47 -14.98 33.57
CA ILE A 155 -19.85 -13.70 32.95
C ILE A 155 -21.14 -13.86 32.15
N ASP A 156 -21.25 -14.92 31.37
CA ASP A 156 -22.40 -15.20 30.50
C ASP A 156 -23.68 -15.53 31.31
N TYR A 157 -23.53 -16.11 32.51
CA TYR A 157 -24.62 -16.36 33.46
C TYR A 157 -24.85 -15.22 34.47
N SER A 158 -24.10 -14.11 34.38
CA SER A 158 -24.29 -12.99 35.30
C SER A 158 -25.66 -12.31 35.06
N PRO A 159 -26.44 -12.01 36.12
CA PRO A 159 -27.75 -11.35 35.99
C PRO A 159 -27.66 -9.99 35.26
N SER A 160 -26.53 -9.29 35.40
CA SER A 160 -26.22 -8.03 34.71
C SER A 160 -26.10 -8.19 33.19
N TYR A 161 -25.56 -9.31 32.71
CA TYR A 161 -25.43 -9.56 31.27
C TYR A 161 -26.78 -9.95 30.64
N GLN A 162 -27.61 -10.69 31.37
CA GLN A 162 -28.96 -11.06 30.93
C GLN A 162 -29.93 -9.85 30.92
N LEU A 163 -29.79 -8.92 31.89
CA LEU A 163 -30.54 -7.65 31.89
C LEU A 163 -30.17 -6.76 30.70
N ALA A 164 -28.88 -6.69 30.33
CA ALA A 164 -28.41 -5.89 29.19
C ALA A 164 -28.91 -6.44 27.83
N GLN A 165 -29.08 -7.76 27.70
CA GLN A 165 -29.69 -8.36 26.49
C GLN A 165 -31.19 -8.09 26.40
N ASN A 166 -31.91 -8.10 27.53
CA ASN A 166 -33.36 -7.89 27.55
C ASN A 166 -33.75 -6.41 27.36
N GLU A 167 -32.93 -5.44 27.80
CA GLU A 167 -33.16 -4.02 27.51
C GLU A 167 -32.94 -3.66 26.03
N TYR A 168 -32.10 -4.41 25.31
CA TYR A 168 -31.85 -4.20 23.88
C TYR A 168 -32.96 -4.77 22.98
N MET A 169 -33.67 -5.81 23.42
CA MET A 169 -34.73 -6.45 22.62
C MET A 169 -36.10 -5.79 22.73
N ASN A 170 -36.41 -5.10 23.84
CA ASN A 170 -37.73 -4.48 24.04
C ASN A 170 -37.92 -3.11 23.34
N ASN A 171 -36.86 -2.50 22.82
CA ASN A 171 -36.95 -1.19 22.14
C ASN A 171 -37.28 -1.28 20.63
N PHE A 172 -37.45 -2.48 20.06
CA PHE A 172 -37.70 -2.65 18.61
C PHE A 172 -39.05 -3.29 18.25
N GLN A 173 -39.89 -3.63 19.21
CA GLN A 173 -41.24 -4.16 18.94
C GLN A 173 -42.33 -3.21 19.41
N GLN A 174 -42.50 -2.07 18.73
CA GLN A 174 -43.79 -1.38 18.61
C GLN A 174 -43.67 -0.17 17.66
N THR A 175 -43.97 -0.37 16.37
CA THR A 175 -44.72 0.60 15.54
C THR A 175 -45.15 -0.10 14.24
N LYS A 176 -46.40 -0.56 14.19
CA LYS A 176 -47.13 -0.81 12.94
C LYS A 176 -47.98 0.44 12.66
N SER A 177 -47.80 1.04 11.47
CA SER A 177 -48.62 2.09 10.81
C SER A 177 -47.83 3.37 10.47
N PRO A 178 -47.72 3.77 9.18
CA PRO A 178 -46.96 4.95 8.78
C PRO A 178 -47.89 6.08 8.33
N ARG A 179 -48.27 7.01 9.21
CA ARG A 179 -48.71 8.37 8.81
C ARG A 179 -48.31 9.38 9.88
N HIS A 180 -47.53 10.38 9.46
CA HIS A 180 -47.01 11.51 10.23
C HIS A 180 -45.95 11.20 11.30
N LEU A 181 -44.67 11.33 10.91
CA LEU A 181 -43.57 11.58 11.84
C LEU A 181 -43.15 13.06 11.74
N VAL A 182 -43.40 13.77 12.83
CA VAL A 182 -42.85 15.08 13.18
C VAL A 182 -41.38 14.89 13.61
N PRO A 183 -40.45 15.81 13.31
CA PRO A 183 -39.03 15.62 13.61
C PRO A 183 -38.77 15.64 15.13
N PHE A 184 -38.23 14.54 15.65
CA PHE A 184 -37.73 14.44 17.03
C PHE A 184 -36.32 15.02 17.16
N GLN A 185 -36.20 16.03 18.03
CA GLN A 185 -35.11 16.29 18.99
C GLN A 185 -33.63 16.25 18.56
N ILE A 186 -33.29 16.74 17.37
CA ILE A 186 -31.90 17.15 17.04
C ILE A 186 -31.68 18.66 17.29
N GLU A 187 -32.76 19.45 17.44
CA GLU A 187 -32.64 20.91 17.53
C GLU A 187 -31.91 21.43 18.78
N LYS A 188 -31.94 20.71 19.90
CA LYS A 188 -31.30 21.19 21.14
C LYS A 188 -29.77 21.09 21.05
N SER A 189 -29.23 19.99 20.50
CA SER A 189 -27.79 19.83 20.34
C SER A 189 -27.23 20.71 19.21
N VAL A 190 -27.99 20.91 18.13
CA VAL A 190 -27.60 21.83 17.04
C VAL A 190 -27.61 23.28 17.51
N LYS A 191 -28.62 23.73 18.27
CA LYS A 191 -28.66 25.10 18.83
C LYS A 191 -27.53 25.35 19.84
N ASP A 192 -27.08 24.35 20.59
CA ASP A 192 -25.97 24.49 21.53
C ASP A 192 -24.59 24.48 20.84
N ILE A 193 -24.45 23.74 19.73
CA ILE A 193 -23.28 23.79 18.85
C ILE A 193 -23.23 25.12 18.09
N GLU A 194 -24.35 25.59 17.54
CA GLU A 194 -24.45 26.89 16.87
C GLU A 194 -24.20 28.07 17.81
N ARG A 195 -24.62 27.99 19.08
CA ARG A 195 -24.27 28.99 20.11
C ARG A 195 -22.78 29.00 20.43
N SER A 196 -22.13 27.84 20.45
CA SER A 196 -20.69 27.75 20.68
C SER A 196 -19.89 28.30 19.50
N ILE A 197 -20.35 28.07 18.27
CA ILE A 197 -19.75 28.63 17.04
C ILE A 197 -20.01 30.15 16.94
N LYS A 198 -21.21 30.64 17.28
CA LYS A 198 -21.51 32.08 17.34
C LYS A 198 -20.66 32.81 18.40
N ARG A 199 -20.47 32.23 19.58
CA ARG A 199 -19.61 32.82 20.64
C ARG A 199 -18.12 32.84 20.25
N GLN A 200 -17.66 31.90 19.43
CA GLN A 200 -16.30 31.93 18.89
C GLN A 200 -16.17 32.99 17.78
N ASN A 201 -17.16 33.13 16.90
CA ASN A 201 -17.14 34.12 15.83
C ASN A 201 -17.31 35.57 16.34
N GLU A 202 -18.08 35.81 17.40
CA GLU A 202 -18.23 37.13 18.04
C GLU A 202 -16.94 37.61 18.74
N LYS A 203 -16.02 36.70 19.10
CA LYS A 203 -14.71 37.06 19.67
C LYS A 203 -13.66 37.46 18.62
N TYR A 204 -13.88 37.13 17.34
CA TYR A 204 -12.93 37.41 16.26
C TYR A 204 -13.43 38.44 15.24
N LEU A 205 -14.68 38.88 15.35
CA LEU A 205 -15.28 39.85 14.43
C LEU A 205 -15.92 40.99 15.22
N SER A 206 -15.12 41.98 15.61
CA SER A 206 -15.65 43.33 15.82
C SER A 206 -16.07 43.91 14.46
N PRO A 207 -17.24 44.55 14.34
CA PRO A 207 -17.77 45.01 13.07
C PRO A 207 -16.95 46.19 12.54
N ILE A 208 -16.42 46.03 11.32
CA ILE A 208 -16.04 47.15 10.47
C ILE A 208 -17.35 47.75 9.98
N SER A 209 -17.80 48.83 10.62
CA SER A 209 -18.87 49.68 10.10
C SER A 209 -18.35 50.39 8.85
N ALA A 210 -18.95 50.06 7.71
CA ALA A 210 -18.83 50.85 6.50
C ALA A 210 -19.60 52.18 6.66
N GLU A 211 -19.13 53.19 5.91
CA GLU A 211 -19.71 54.52 5.69
C GLU A 211 -19.42 55.59 6.74
N LYS A 212 -18.32 56.32 6.50
CA LYS A 212 -18.33 57.79 6.31
C LYS A 212 -16.98 58.27 5.77
N ASN A 213 -17.05 59.16 4.78
CA ASN A 213 -15.96 59.86 4.11
C ASN A 213 -14.72 60.11 4.99
N VAL A 214 -13.59 59.49 4.66
CA VAL A 214 -12.30 59.74 5.31
C VAL A 214 -11.42 60.56 4.37
N VAL A 215 -11.37 61.86 4.64
CA VAL A 215 -10.21 62.70 4.32
C VAL A 215 -8.99 62.01 4.91
N CYS A 216 -8.03 61.64 4.07
CA CYS A 216 -6.77 61.04 4.47
C CYS A 216 -6.08 61.97 5.50
N PRO A 217 -5.95 61.61 6.78
CA PRO A 217 -5.19 62.43 7.71
C PRO A 217 -3.73 62.26 7.34
N GLN A 218 -3.08 63.38 6.99
CA GLN A 218 -1.63 63.43 6.86
C GLN A 218 -1.01 62.83 8.13
N ILE A 219 -0.37 61.66 7.97
CA ILE A 219 0.40 61.02 9.02
C ILE A 219 1.49 62.01 9.40
N LYS A 220 1.31 62.69 10.54
CA LYS A 220 2.41 63.42 11.19
C LYS A 220 3.52 62.40 11.37
N GLN A 221 4.64 62.62 10.68
CA GLN A 221 5.87 61.88 10.91
C GLN A 221 6.21 62.06 12.38
N PHE A 222 5.89 61.06 13.20
CA PHE A 222 6.42 60.98 14.55
C PHE A 222 7.92 60.81 14.39
N ASP A 223 8.65 61.88 14.69
CA ASP A 223 10.09 61.87 14.81
C ASP A 223 10.41 60.90 15.94
N LYS A 224 10.64 59.63 15.57
CA LYS A 224 11.03 58.58 16.51
C LYS A 224 12.36 59.03 17.08
N GLY A 225 12.29 59.60 18.29
CA GLY A 225 13.40 60.24 18.98
C GLY A 225 14.67 59.39 18.92
N GLN A 226 15.82 60.06 18.88
CA GLN A 226 17.15 59.47 18.77
C GLN A 226 17.34 58.25 19.68
N GLU A 227 16.73 58.25 20.87
CA GLU A 227 16.68 57.13 21.81
C GLU A 227 16.21 55.78 21.22
N PHE A 228 15.20 55.78 20.33
CA PHE A 228 14.70 54.53 19.73
C PHE A 228 15.66 53.99 18.66
N LYS A 229 16.31 54.90 17.92
CA LYS A 229 17.36 54.55 16.97
C LYS A 229 18.59 54.03 17.71
N GLU A 230 18.94 54.63 18.85
CA GLU A 230 20.07 54.23 19.68
C GLU A 230 19.84 52.90 20.41
N LYS A 231 18.62 52.64 20.92
CA LYS A 231 18.23 51.32 21.46
C LYS A 231 18.29 50.23 20.40
N ASN A 232 17.83 50.49 19.17
CA ASN A 232 17.92 49.51 18.09
C ASN A 232 19.36 49.32 17.61
N TYR A 233 20.15 50.38 17.53
CA TYR A 233 21.57 50.31 17.21
C TYR A 233 22.34 49.53 18.27
N ASN A 234 22.06 49.74 19.56
CA ASN A 234 22.68 49.01 20.66
C ASN A 234 22.21 47.55 20.71
N LYS A 235 20.94 47.24 20.42
CA LYS A 235 20.48 45.85 20.22
C LYS A 235 21.17 45.18 19.03
N LEU A 236 21.38 45.90 17.92
CA LEU A 236 22.13 45.42 16.77
C LEU A 236 23.63 45.25 17.08
N LYS A 237 24.22 46.13 17.90
CA LYS A 237 25.62 46.05 18.33
C LYS A 237 25.83 44.92 19.34
N GLN A 238 24.87 44.67 20.23
CA GLN A 238 24.85 43.49 21.12
C GLN A 238 24.68 42.20 20.31
N ARG A 239 23.79 42.16 19.30
CA ARG A 239 23.66 41.03 18.37
C ARG A 239 24.91 40.82 17.50
N LYS A 240 25.64 41.90 17.16
CA LYS A 240 26.93 41.83 16.45
C LYS A 240 28.09 41.42 17.35
N LYS A 241 28.06 41.72 18.66
CA LYS A 241 29.05 41.23 19.63
C LYS A 241 28.80 39.77 20.04
N SER A 242 27.56 39.28 19.85
CA SER A 242 27.23 37.86 19.91
C SER A 242 27.29 37.18 18.55
N ILE A 243 28.06 37.70 17.58
CA ILE A 243 28.40 36.96 16.36
C ILE A 243 29.12 35.70 16.83
N HIS A 244 28.36 34.61 16.81
CA HIS A 244 28.76 33.28 17.20
C HIS A 244 30.18 33.01 16.71
N LEU A 245 31.07 32.61 17.63
CA LEU A 245 32.16 31.73 17.23
C LEU A 245 31.53 30.65 16.32
N PRO A 246 32.15 30.32 15.18
CA PRO A 246 31.65 29.24 14.36
C PRO A 246 31.42 28.05 15.29
N GLN A 247 30.16 27.64 15.44
CA GLN A 247 29.83 26.45 16.21
C GLN A 247 30.78 25.37 15.72
N SER A 248 31.41 24.65 16.65
CA SER A 248 32.31 23.59 16.25
C SER A 248 31.52 22.70 15.31
N TYR A 249 32.10 22.30 14.18
CA TYR A 249 31.44 21.40 13.23
C TYR A 249 30.87 20.15 13.94
N GLU A 250 31.52 19.73 15.02
CA GLU A 250 31.07 18.69 15.93
C GLU A 250 29.73 18.98 16.62
N ASP A 251 29.43 20.24 16.95
CA ASP A 251 28.16 20.68 17.52
C ASP A 251 27.00 20.52 16.53
N VAL A 252 27.24 20.80 15.25
CA VAL A 252 26.23 20.67 14.18
C VAL A 252 25.85 19.20 13.99
N ILE A 253 26.85 18.32 13.93
CA ILE A 253 26.64 16.87 13.83
C ILE A 253 25.90 16.35 15.06
N ASN A 254 26.36 16.70 16.27
CA ASN A 254 25.71 16.26 17.50
C ASN A 254 24.25 16.73 17.58
N ARG A 255 23.96 17.94 17.09
CA ARG A 255 22.60 18.45 16.99
C ARG A 255 21.74 17.64 16.02
N LYS A 256 22.25 17.31 14.82
CA LYS A 256 21.56 16.45 13.86
C LYS A 256 21.28 15.06 14.42
N VAL A 257 22.27 14.42 15.06
CA VAL A 257 22.08 13.10 15.70
C VAL A 257 20.99 13.17 16.78
N LYS A 258 21.01 14.20 17.64
CA LYS A 258 19.97 14.39 18.65
C LYS A 258 18.59 14.61 18.04
N ASN A 259 18.49 15.39 16.96
CA ASN A 259 17.23 15.62 16.24
C ASN A 259 16.70 14.31 15.65
N PHE A 260 17.58 13.52 15.02
CA PHE A 260 17.22 12.22 14.46
C PHE A 260 16.72 11.27 15.54
N GLN A 261 17.47 11.07 16.62
CA GLN A 261 17.06 10.22 17.74
C GLN A 261 15.73 10.67 18.37
N LYS A 262 15.52 11.99 18.49
CA LYS A 262 14.26 12.56 18.96
C LYS A 262 13.10 12.27 18.02
N SER A 263 13.30 12.44 16.70
CA SER A 263 12.29 12.13 15.68
C SER A 263 11.92 10.65 15.69
N THR A 264 12.92 9.77 15.75
CA THR A 264 12.73 8.32 15.87
C THR A 264 11.94 7.95 17.13
N PHE A 265 12.28 8.53 18.28
CA PHE A 265 11.53 8.32 19.51
C PHE A 265 10.08 8.85 19.43
N GLN A 266 9.85 10.01 18.81
CA GLN A 266 8.50 10.52 18.54
C GLN A 266 7.70 9.51 17.75
N ASN A 267 8.26 8.99 16.66
CA ASN A 267 7.60 7.98 15.83
C ASN A 267 7.35 6.68 16.60
N GLN A 268 8.30 6.20 17.41
CA GLN A 268 8.10 5.05 18.30
C GLN A 268 6.91 5.25 19.26
N CYS A 269 6.80 6.43 19.87
CA CYS A 269 5.68 6.77 20.76
C CYS A 269 4.34 6.73 20.02
N ILE A 270 4.28 7.26 18.80
CA ILE A 270 3.07 7.21 17.97
C ILE A 270 2.67 5.74 17.74
N HIS A 271 3.63 4.84 17.52
CA HIS A 271 3.43 3.38 17.41
C HIS A 271 3.27 2.62 18.74
N LEU A 272 3.18 3.34 19.87
CA LEU A 272 3.06 2.76 21.21
C LEU A 272 4.19 1.77 21.58
N ILE A 273 5.38 2.00 21.05
CA ILE A 273 6.57 1.17 21.32
C ILE A 273 7.70 2.03 21.86
N TYR A 274 8.65 1.38 22.50
CA TYR A 274 9.96 1.95 22.77
C TYR A 274 11.02 0.88 22.55
N ILE A 275 12.09 1.28 21.87
CA ILE A 275 13.25 0.43 21.65
C ILE A 275 14.44 1.21 22.15
N ARG A 276 15.08 0.68 23.19
CA ARG A 276 16.28 1.30 23.75
C ARG A 276 17.37 1.29 22.69
N PRO A 277 17.93 2.44 22.30
CA PRO A 277 19.09 2.49 21.41
C PRO A 277 20.22 1.66 22.02
N SER A 278 20.79 0.75 21.24
CA SER A 278 21.97 0.00 21.67
C SER A 278 23.18 0.92 21.80
N ALA A 279 24.17 0.51 22.59
CA ALA A 279 25.46 1.20 22.62
C ALA A 279 26.12 1.08 21.24
N ILE A 280 26.26 -0.14 20.74
CA ILE A 280 26.66 -0.50 19.37
C ILE A 280 26.03 -1.86 19.07
N ARG A 281 25.09 -1.94 18.12
CA ARG A 281 24.60 -3.21 17.57
C ARG A 281 24.49 -3.08 16.06
N ILE A 282 25.20 -3.94 15.35
CA ILE A 282 25.09 -4.05 13.90
C ILE A 282 23.91 -4.97 13.60
N GLN A 283 22.99 -4.48 12.78
CA GLN A 283 21.85 -5.23 12.27
C GLN A 283 22.18 -5.76 10.88
N LYS A 284 21.58 -6.89 10.49
CA LYS A 284 21.78 -7.52 9.20
C LYS A 284 20.58 -7.30 8.30
N TYR A 285 20.82 -6.86 7.08
CA TYR A 285 19.81 -6.83 6.04
C TYR A 285 20.14 -7.79 4.89
N LEU A 286 19.12 -8.24 4.18
CA LEU A 286 19.25 -9.03 2.95
C LEU A 286 18.43 -8.38 1.85
N LEU A 287 19.04 -8.20 0.68
CA LEU A 287 18.35 -7.81 -0.55
C LEU A 287 18.31 -9.02 -1.47
N LYS A 288 17.15 -9.35 -2.06
CA LYS A 288 17.03 -10.43 -3.03
C LYS A 288 16.11 -10.05 -4.19
N ASP A 289 16.51 -10.38 -5.41
CA ASP A 289 15.76 -10.12 -6.65
C ASP A 289 15.19 -8.68 -6.74
N VAL A 290 15.95 -7.70 -6.26
CA VAL A 290 15.48 -6.31 -6.12
C VAL A 290 15.86 -5.51 -7.35
N LYS A 291 14.86 -4.99 -8.07
CA LYS A 291 15.09 -4.13 -9.24
C LYS A 291 15.79 -2.80 -8.88
N ASN A 292 15.67 -2.37 -7.63
CA ASN A 292 16.22 -1.11 -7.11
C ASN A 292 17.42 -1.32 -6.15
N GLU A 293 18.18 -2.40 -6.33
CA GLU A 293 19.21 -2.85 -5.38
C GLU A 293 20.27 -1.77 -5.09
N GLU A 294 20.82 -1.12 -6.12
CA GLU A 294 21.85 -0.09 -5.96
C GLU A 294 21.37 1.11 -5.13
N LEU A 295 20.13 1.56 -5.39
CA LEU A 295 19.51 2.65 -4.63
C LEU A 295 19.35 2.29 -3.15
N LEU A 296 18.92 1.05 -2.87
CA LEU A 296 18.77 0.57 -1.50
C LEU A 296 20.11 0.45 -0.79
N ARG A 297 21.14 -0.13 -1.44
CA ARG A 297 22.51 -0.17 -0.89
C ARG A 297 23.03 1.24 -0.57
N LYS A 298 22.75 2.21 -1.44
CA LYS A 298 23.07 3.63 -1.18
C LYS A 298 22.32 4.16 0.05
N CYS A 299 21.03 3.87 0.21
CA CYS A 299 20.27 4.27 1.41
C CYS A 299 20.79 3.59 2.70
N PHE A 300 21.21 2.32 2.62
CA PHE A 300 21.84 1.62 3.74
C PHE A 300 23.24 2.13 4.08
N SER A 301 23.97 2.70 3.11
CA SER A 301 25.28 3.31 3.37
C SER A 301 25.20 4.49 4.34
N TYR A 302 24.05 5.15 4.44
CA TYR A 302 23.78 6.22 5.42
C TYR A 302 23.45 5.69 6.82
N ARG A 303 23.21 4.39 6.93
CA ARG A 303 22.84 3.70 8.17
C ARG A 303 23.95 2.73 8.54
N TRP A 304 25.10 3.26 8.94
CA TRP A 304 26.31 2.47 9.21
C TRP A 304 26.14 1.33 10.24
N TRP A 305 25.07 1.34 11.02
CA TRP A 305 24.69 0.25 11.94
C TRP A 305 23.96 -0.91 11.24
N TRP A 306 23.87 -0.89 9.91
CA TRP A 306 23.39 -1.98 9.08
C TRP A 306 24.51 -2.59 8.26
N GLN A 307 24.48 -3.92 8.12
CA GLN A 307 25.42 -4.69 7.34
C GLN A 307 24.65 -5.64 6.41
N GLU A 308 25.07 -5.71 5.15
CA GLU A 308 24.51 -6.67 4.20
C GLU A 308 24.92 -8.09 4.60
N SER A 309 23.93 -8.99 4.70
CA SER A 309 24.16 -10.41 4.91
C SER A 309 24.33 -11.11 3.58
N THR A 310 25.39 -11.92 3.45
CA THR A 310 25.57 -12.84 2.32
C THR A 310 24.73 -14.12 2.47
N ASN A 311 24.36 -14.47 3.70
CA ASN A 311 23.66 -15.70 4.01
C ASN A 311 22.16 -15.46 4.06
N GLN A 312 21.39 -16.34 3.41
CA GLN A 312 19.92 -16.41 3.49
C GLN A 312 19.44 -17.01 4.84
N GLY A 313 20.29 -16.98 5.87
CA GLY A 313 20.06 -17.62 7.17
C GLY A 313 19.07 -16.87 8.06
N GLU A 314 18.78 -17.44 9.22
CA GLU A 314 17.77 -16.92 10.16
C GLU A 314 18.16 -15.64 10.89
N ASP A 315 19.43 -15.22 10.76
CA ASP A 315 20.04 -14.09 11.46
C ASP A 315 19.77 -12.72 10.79
N VAL A 316 18.86 -12.64 9.82
CA VAL A 316 18.55 -11.39 9.13
C VAL A 316 17.40 -10.68 9.85
N GLU A 317 17.63 -9.45 10.30
CA GLU A 317 16.61 -8.60 10.91
C GLU A 317 15.73 -7.90 9.87
N PHE A 318 16.28 -7.55 8.70
CA PHE A 318 15.51 -6.93 7.62
C PHE A 318 15.66 -7.65 6.28
N PHE A 319 14.55 -8.06 5.70
CA PHE A 319 14.52 -8.70 4.39
C PHE A 319 13.75 -7.84 3.38
N TRP A 320 14.46 -7.34 2.36
CA TRP A 320 13.86 -6.72 1.18
C TRP A 320 13.84 -7.73 0.04
N TYR A 321 12.65 -8.09 -0.40
CA TYR A 321 12.42 -8.99 -1.53
C TYR A 321 11.45 -8.36 -2.53
N SER A 322 11.48 -8.79 -3.79
CA SER A 322 10.55 -8.30 -4.82
C SER A 322 9.13 -8.88 -4.71
N GLN A 323 8.97 -9.93 -3.91
CA GLN A 323 7.72 -10.61 -3.63
C GLN A 323 7.58 -10.85 -2.13
N ALA A 324 6.38 -11.16 -1.65
CA ALA A 324 6.20 -11.55 -0.25
C ALA A 324 6.86 -12.92 0.02
N SER A 325 7.75 -12.99 1.01
CA SER A 325 8.35 -14.26 1.44
C SER A 325 7.49 -14.91 2.53
N ILE A 326 6.61 -15.83 2.14
CA ILE A 326 5.70 -16.54 3.08
C ILE A 326 6.50 -17.26 4.18
N SER A 327 7.64 -17.88 3.84
CA SER A 327 8.48 -18.57 4.83
C SER A 327 9.12 -17.64 5.84
N PHE A 328 9.41 -16.38 5.46
CA PHE A 328 9.89 -15.36 6.39
C PHE A 328 8.73 -14.80 7.23
N LEU A 329 7.61 -14.45 6.58
CA LEU A 329 6.44 -13.85 7.20
C LEU A 329 5.74 -14.81 8.18
N ASN A 330 5.76 -16.13 7.94
CA ASN A 330 5.19 -17.12 8.85
C ASN A 330 5.99 -17.30 10.15
N LYS A 331 7.23 -16.80 10.21
CA LYS A 331 8.02 -16.79 11.45
C LYS A 331 7.68 -15.63 12.38
N GLN A 332 6.88 -14.66 11.92
CA GLN A 332 6.42 -13.53 12.73
C GLN A 332 5.15 -13.90 13.49
N GLU A 333 4.94 -13.29 14.67
CA GLU A 333 3.72 -13.51 15.44
C GLU A 333 2.55 -12.78 14.77
N GLN A 334 1.38 -13.43 14.78
CA GLN A 334 0.13 -12.78 14.40
C GLN A 334 -0.37 -11.96 15.59
N ARG A 335 -0.71 -10.69 15.36
CA ARG A 335 -1.26 -9.83 16.40
C ARG A 335 -2.74 -9.58 16.17
N HIS A 336 -3.50 -9.57 17.25
CA HIS A 336 -4.79 -8.92 17.25
C HIS A 336 -4.57 -7.41 17.12
N ILE A 337 -5.31 -6.77 16.20
CA ILE A 337 -5.41 -5.31 16.15
C ILE A 337 -5.69 -4.83 17.57
N SER A 338 -4.81 -3.98 18.11
CA SER A 338 -4.78 -3.66 19.55
C SER A 338 -6.08 -2.97 19.98
N ASP A 339 -7.05 -3.74 20.47
CA ASP A 339 -8.42 -3.24 20.63
C ASP A 339 -8.65 -2.33 21.86
N LYS A 340 -7.65 -2.00 22.70
CA LYS A 340 -7.97 -1.33 24.00
C LYS A 340 -7.07 -0.20 24.49
N LYS A 341 -5.95 0.14 23.85
CA LYS A 341 -5.15 1.30 24.30
C LYS A 341 -5.68 2.59 23.67
N GLN A 342 -6.36 3.42 24.47
CA GLN A 342 -6.77 4.76 24.05
C GLN A 342 -5.53 5.59 23.72
N PHE A 343 -5.52 6.22 22.55
CA PHE A 343 -4.48 7.15 22.13
C PHE A 343 -4.59 8.43 22.98
N GLN A 344 -3.49 8.86 23.62
CA GLN A 344 -3.43 10.17 24.25
C GLN A 344 -2.66 11.15 23.35
N PRO A 345 -3.07 12.43 23.23
CA PRO A 345 -2.38 13.41 22.40
C PRO A 345 -0.92 13.65 22.89
N PHE A 346 0.06 13.42 22.01
CA PHE A 346 1.49 13.33 22.36
C PHE A 346 2.27 14.67 22.35
N GLU A 347 1.72 15.74 21.78
CA GLU A 347 2.50 16.94 21.40
C GLU A 347 3.16 17.68 22.58
N GLN A 348 2.59 17.60 23.79
CA GLN A 348 3.12 18.32 24.95
C GLN A 348 4.23 17.54 25.67
N ILE A 349 4.34 16.22 25.48
CA ILE A 349 5.14 15.39 26.39
C ILE A 349 6.56 15.09 25.88
N VAL A 350 6.77 15.07 24.55
CA VAL A 350 8.10 14.79 23.97
C VAL A 350 9.10 15.94 24.16
N LYS A 351 8.64 17.14 24.56
CA LYS A 351 9.54 18.26 24.87
C LYS A 351 10.44 18.00 26.08
N LYS A 352 10.06 17.08 26.98
CA LYS A 352 10.79 16.78 28.21
C LYS A 352 11.81 15.65 28.08
N ALA A 353 11.68 14.77 27.09
CA ALA A 353 12.57 13.62 26.93
C ALA A 353 13.74 13.93 25.98
N GLN A 354 14.85 14.45 26.52
CA GLN A 354 16.03 14.82 25.73
C GLN A 354 17.08 13.69 25.70
N GLY A 355 17.22 12.93 26.79
CA GLY A 355 18.15 11.80 26.88
C GLY A 355 17.47 10.43 26.75
N VAL A 356 18.27 9.39 26.51
CA VAL A 356 17.82 7.99 26.44
C VAL A 356 17.12 7.55 27.74
N GLU A 357 17.63 7.98 28.89
CA GLU A 357 17.04 7.66 30.19
C GLU A 357 15.68 8.37 30.39
N ASP A 358 15.54 9.62 29.94
CA ASP A 358 14.25 10.33 29.98
C ASP A 358 13.23 9.66 29.05
N GLN A 359 13.68 9.22 27.86
CA GLN A 359 12.86 8.49 26.91
C GLN A 359 12.39 7.15 27.48
N MET A 360 13.27 6.40 28.14
CA MET A 360 12.92 5.15 28.81
C MET A 360 11.95 5.38 29.96
N LYS A 361 12.18 6.39 30.81
CA LYS A 361 11.26 6.78 31.88
C LYS A 361 9.88 7.12 31.33
N PHE A 362 9.82 7.96 30.28
CA PHE A 362 8.58 8.29 29.59
C PHE A 362 7.88 7.03 29.06
N ALA A 363 8.63 6.12 28.45
CA ALA A 363 8.09 4.88 27.88
C ALA A 363 7.43 4.00 28.96
N ILE A 364 8.06 3.89 30.13
CA ILE A 364 7.53 3.16 31.28
C ILE A 364 6.26 3.84 31.82
N GLU A 365 6.31 5.16 32.05
CA GLU A 365 5.19 5.95 32.55
C GLU A 365 3.95 5.87 31.64
N ASN A 366 4.17 5.84 30.31
CA ASN A 366 3.12 5.78 29.31
C ASN A 366 2.79 4.36 28.85
N LYS A 367 3.36 3.33 29.50
CA LYS A 367 3.10 1.91 29.22
C LYS A 367 3.29 1.56 27.73
N LEU A 368 4.34 2.12 27.12
CA LEU A 368 4.76 1.75 25.77
C LEU A 368 5.26 0.30 25.78
N SER A 369 5.05 -0.40 24.68
CA SER A 369 5.53 -1.77 24.53
C SER A 369 7.04 -1.75 24.34
N LEU A 370 7.78 -2.31 25.30
CA LEU A 370 9.22 -2.55 25.18
C LEU A 370 9.41 -3.75 24.26
N LEU A 371 9.91 -3.51 23.04
CA LEU A 371 10.10 -4.60 22.09
C LEU A 371 11.41 -5.35 22.36
N SER A 372 11.37 -6.66 22.12
CA SER A 372 12.54 -7.54 22.16
C SER A 372 13.58 -7.12 21.10
N PRO A 373 14.88 -7.38 21.32
CA PRO A 373 15.91 -7.18 20.30
C PRO A 373 15.75 -8.05 19.04
N ILE A 374 14.94 -9.11 19.09
CA ILE A 374 14.76 -10.07 17.98
C ILE A 374 13.55 -9.65 17.14
N ILE A 375 13.69 -8.56 16.39
CA ILE A 375 12.67 -8.06 15.47
C ILE A 375 13.04 -8.51 14.05
N LYS A 376 12.06 -9.01 13.31
CA LYS A 376 12.19 -9.34 11.89
C LYS A 376 11.21 -8.51 11.09
N VAL A 377 11.71 -7.84 10.04
CA VAL A 377 10.93 -6.94 9.19
C VAL A 377 11.02 -7.38 7.74
N HIS A 378 9.88 -7.38 7.06
CA HIS A 378 9.78 -7.57 5.62
C HIS A 378 9.23 -6.31 4.94
N ASN A 379 9.68 -6.02 3.73
CA ASN A 379 9.18 -4.91 2.89
C ASN A 379 7.83 -5.22 2.19
N HIS A 380 7.15 -6.30 2.62
CA HIS A 380 5.82 -6.66 2.15
C HIS A 380 4.93 -7.02 3.33
N ILE A 381 3.65 -6.68 3.22
CA ILE A 381 2.63 -7.13 4.16
C ILE A 381 2.19 -8.53 3.75
N ASP A 382 2.05 -9.43 4.72
CA ASP A 382 1.55 -10.78 4.44
C ASP A 382 0.11 -10.71 3.95
N LEU A 383 -0.12 -11.00 2.69
CA LEU A 383 -1.45 -11.04 2.12
C LEU A 383 -1.62 -12.38 1.42
N SER A 384 -2.71 -13.07 1.75
CA SER A 384 -3.09 -14.30 1.04
C SER A 384 -3.43 -14.03 -0.43
N TYR A 385 -3.79 -12.79 -0.78
CA TYR A 385 -4.07 -12.35 -2.14
C TYR A 385 -3.58 -10.91 -2.36
N PRO A 386 -3.12 -10.57 -3.56
CA PRO A 386 -2.54 -9.25 -3.83
C PRO A 386 -3.63 -8.18 -3.85
N LEU A 387 -3.86 -7.51 -2.72
CA LEU A 387 -4.83 -6.40 -2.58
C LEU A 387 -4.59 -5.23 -3.54
N TRP A 388 -3.38 -5.15 -4.08
CA TRP A 388 -2.88 -4.04 -4.87
C TRP A 388 -3.21 -4.16 -6.36
N THR A 389 -3.77 -5.29 -6.83
CA THR A 389 -4.16 -5.42 -8.25
C THR A 389 -5.34 -4.50 -8.55
N LYS A 390 -5.43 -3.99 -9.78
CA LYS A 390 -6.56 -3.12 -10.16
C LYS A 390 -7.92 -3.82 -10.03
N LYS A 391 -8.00 -5.14 -10.30
CA LYS A 391 -9.22 -5.93 -10.08
C LYS A 391 -9.63 -5.85 -8.61
N ASN A 392 -8.69 -6.09 -7.71
CA ASN A 392 -8.96 -6.05 -6.27
C ASN A 392 -9.23 -4.63 -5.78
N LEU A 393 -8.50 -3.62 -6.26
CA LEU A 393 -8.76 -2.21 -5.96
C LEU A 393 -10.22 -1.82 -6.29
N ILE A 394 -10.69 -2.15 -7.49
CA ILE A 394 -12.07 -1.85 -7.92
C ILE A 394 -13.06 -2.61 -7.02
N GLY A 395 -12.86 -3.91 -6.85
CA GLY A 395 -13.74 -4.75 -6.02
C GLY A 395 -13.84 -4.27 -4.57
N GLN A 396 -12.71 -3.91 -3.95
CA GLN A 396 -12.69 -3.45 -2.56
C GLN A 396 -13.33 -2.08 -2.39
N ILE A 397 -13.07 -1.13 -3.28
CA ILE A 397 -13.70 0.19 -3.21
C ILE A 397 -15.22 0.07 -3.40
N ILE A 398 -15.69 -0.73 -4.36
CA ILE A 398 -17.13 -0.95 -4.58
C ILE A 398 -17.77 -1.54 -3.32
N LYS A 399 -17.18 -2.62 -2.77
CA LYS A 399 -17.69 -3.26 -1.54
C LYS A 399 -17.73 -2.26 -0.39
N TYR A 400 -16.67 -1.50 -0.19
CA TYR A 400 -16.60 -0.48 0.85
C TYR A 400 -17.64 0.63 0.68
N CYS A 401 -17.83 1.14 -0.53
CA CYS A 401 -18.81 2.18 -0.83
C CYS A 401 -20.24 1.69 -0.58
N GLN A 402 -20.56 0.44 -0.93
CA GLN A 402 -21.85 -0.18 -0.63
C GLN A 402 -22.11 -0.24 0.89
N LEU A 403 -21.09 -0.66 1.66
CA LEU A 403 -21.19 -0.79 3.11
C LEU A 403 -21.33 0.57 3.81
N THR A 404 -20.67 1.60 3.30
CA THR A 404 -20.66 2.97 3.86
C THR A 404 -21.70 3.90 3.24
N ARG A 405 -22.47 3.41 2.25
CA ARG A 405 -23.45 4.18 1.46
C ARG A 405 -22.85 5.42 0.79
N GLN A 406 -21.65 5.27 0.25
CA GLN A 406 -20.95 6.29 -0.53
C GLN A 406 -21.03 5.96 -2.02
N TYR A 407 -20.79 6.96 -2.87
CA TYR A 407 -20.72 6.80 -4.32
C TYR A 407 -19.30 6.44 -4.75
N VAL A 408 -19.16 5.41 -5.59
CA VAL A 408 -17.87 4.89 -6.07
C VAL A 408 -17.15 5.92 -6.94
N GLU A 409 -17.94 6.70 -7.70
CA GLU A 409 -17.54 7.76 -8.62
C GLU A 409 -16.87 8.94 -7.91
N ASN A 410 -16.90 8.98 -6.58
CA ASN A 410 -16.13 9.95 -5.80
C ASN A 410 -14.63 9.61 -5.74
N PHE A 411 -14.25 8.36 -6.01
CA PHE A 411 -12.90 7.86 -5.78
C PHE A 411 -12.23 7.34 -7.05
N ILE A 412 -12.95 6.53 -7.82
CA ILE A 412 -12.46 5.89 -9.04
C ILE A 412 -13.41 6.18 -10.21
N PRO A 413 -12.91 6.14 -11.46
CA PRO A 413 -13.79 6.21 -12.62
C PRO A 413 -14.81 5.07 -12.59
N LEU A 414 -15.95 5.24 -13.25
CA LEU A 414 -16.95 4.17 -13.34
C LEU A 414 -16.29 2.91 -13.90
N SER A 415 -16.26 1.85 -13.10
CA SER A 415 -15.47 0.66 -13.35
C SER A 415 -16.24 -0.60 -12.99
N MET A 416 -16.01 -1.66 -13.75
CA MET A 416 -16.53 -2.99 -13.47
C MET A 416 -15.51 -4.06 -13.86
N VAL A 417 -15.58 -5.17 -13.13
CA VAL A 417 -14.83 -6.39 -13.44
C VAL A 417 -15.82 -7.36 -14.09
N VAL A 418 -15.44 -7.93 -15.23
CA VAL A 418 -16.23 -8.90 -15.99
C VAL A 418 -15.48 -10.21 -16.01
N ASP A 419 -15.99 -11.21 -15.30
CA ASP A 419 -15.43 -12.55 -15.30
C ASP A 419 -16.07 -13.41 -16.41
N TYR A 420 -17.31 -13.13 -16.80
CA TYR A 420 -18.00 -13.77 -17.93
C TYR A 420 -19.17 -12.93 -18.50
N LEU A 421 -19.62 -13.25 -19.74
CA LEU A 421 -20.67 -12.47 -20.45
C LEU A 421 -22.08 -12.56 -19.83
N GLY A 422 -22.34 -13.58 -19.01
CA GLY A 422 -23.65 -13.84 -18.43
C GLY A 422 -23.92 -13.08 -17.13
N GLU A 423 -23.00 -12.23 -16.68
CA GLU A 423 -23.16 -11.47 -15.45
C GLU A 423 -24.31 -10.47 -15.55
N ASN A 424 -25.19 -10.50 -14.54
CA ASN A 424 -26.30 -9.54 -14.43
C ASN A 424 -25.80 -8.09 -14.47
N LEU A 425 -24.66 -7.81 -13.83
CA LEU A 425 -24.01 -6.50 -13.83
C LEU A 425 -23.67 -6.00 -15.24
N LEU A 426 -23.14 -6.88 -16.11
CA LEU A 426 -22.89 -6.52 -17.51
C LEU A 426 -24.21 -6.24 -18.24
N SER A 427 -25.24 -7.04 -17.99
CA SER A 427 -26.54 -6.83 -18.62
C SER A 427 -27.20 -5.51 -18.19
N GLU A 428 -27.09 -5.14 -16.91
CA GLU A 428 -27.58 -3.88 -16.36
C GLU A 428 -26.77 -2.70 -16.87
N PHE A 429 -25.44 -2.84 -16.89
CA PHE A 429 -24.52 -1.87 -17.47
C PHE A 429 -24.90 -1.56 -18.92
N LEU A 430 -25.11 -2.59 -19.75
CA LEU A 430 -25.52 -2.40 -21.13
C LEU A 430 -26.90 -1.74 -21.22
N LYS A 431 -27.90 -2.21 -20.47
CA LYS A 431 -29.26 -1.65 -20.49
C LYS A 431 -29.31 -0.18 -20.11
N ASN A 432 -28.62 0.19 -19.02
CA ASN A 432 -28.67 1.53 -18.46
C ASN A 432 -27.84 2.55 -19.26
N LEU A 433 -26.87 2.08 -20.05
CA LEU A 433 -25.92 2.93 -20.78
C LEU A 433 -25.98 2.75 -22.31
N ASN A 434 -27.05 2.15 -22.83
CA ASN A 434 -27.33 2.01 -24.27
C ASN A 434 -27.35 3.34 -25.04
N THR A 435 -27.29 4.48 -24.34
CA THR A 435 -27.27 5.85 -24.90
C THR A 435 -26.01 6.65 -24.56
N SER A 436 -25.06 6.11 -23.79
CA SER A 436 -23.88 6.89 -23.39
C SER A 436 -22.84 6.96 -24.52
N THR A 437 -22.45 8.19 -24.89
CA THR A 437 -21.35 8.49 -25.83
C THR A 437 -19.98 8.44 -25.13
N SER A 438 -19.91 7.83 -23.95
CA SER A 438 -18.70 7.77 -23.14
C SER A 438 -17.70 6.79 -23.73
N VAL A 439 -16.44 7.18 -23.73
CA VAL A 439 -15.32 6.33 -24.13
C VAL A 439 -14.94 5.40 -22.99
N TRP A 440 -14.64 4.14 -23.30
CA TRP A 440 -14.35 3.08 -22.34
C TRP A 440 -12.98 2.48 -22.60
N VAL A 441 -12.27 2.14 -21.55
CA VAL A 441 -11.02 1.39 -21.57
C VAL A 441 -11.32 -0.05 -21.13
N VAL A 442 -10.97 -1.00 -21.97
CA VAL A 442 -11.07 -2.44 -21.70
C VAL A 442 -9.67 -3.05 -21.67
N ARG A 443 -9.37 -3.76 -20.60
CA ARG A 443 -8.08 -4.45 -20.41
C ARG A 443 -8.27 -5.74 -19.61
N LYS A 444 -7.33 -6.67 -19.71
CA LYS A 444 -7.32 -7.85 -18.84
C LYS A 444 -7.05 -7.45 -17.38
N SER A 445 -7.60 -8.21 -16.43
CA SER A 445 -7.31 -8.09 -15.00
C SER A 445 -5.84 -8.47 -14.71
N ASP A 446 -5.47 -9.65 -15.22
CA ASP A 446 -4.17 -10.30 -15.43
C ASP A 446 -3.11 -9.53 -16.21
N PHE A 447 -3.12 -8.20 -16.20
CA PHE A 447 -2.42 -7.39 -17.21
C PHE A 447 -0.90 -7.61 -17.18
N LYS A 448 -0.37 -8.18 -18.27
CA LYS A 448 1.06 -8.32 -18.53
C LYS A 448 1.56 -7.20 -19.44
N GLU A 449 2.88 -7.01 -19.52
CA GLU A 449 3.48 -5.95 -20.33
C GLU A 449 3.06 -6.03 -21.81
N ASP A 450 2.97 -7.24 -22.37
CA ASP A 450 2.57 -7.50 -23.77
C ASP A 450 1.04 -7.45 -24.00
N ASP A 451 0.24 -7.28 -22.95
CA ASP A 451 -1.20 -7.21 -23.11
C ASP A 451 -1.63 -5.88 -23.74
N LYS A 452 -2.68 -5.97 -24.56
CA LYS A 452 -3.24 -4.86 -25.31
C LYS A 452 -4.29 -4.14 -24.47
N ILE A 453 -4.30 -2.82 -24.55
CA ILE A 453 -5.37 -1.99 -23.99
C ILE A 453 -6.29 -1.60 -25.13
N MET A 454 -7.59 -1.85 -24.96
CA MET A 454 -8.60 -1.52 -25.95
C MET A 454 -9.34 -0.28 -25.51
N ILE A 455 -9.49 0.70 -26.40
CA ILE A 455 -10.39 1.83 -26.21
C ILE A 455 -11.64 1.57 -27.05
N CYS A 456 -12.81 1.57 -26.43
CA CYS A 456 -14.10 1.38 -27.08
C CYS A 456 -14.91 2.68 -27.01
N GLN A 457 -15.50 3.08 -28.13
CA GLN A 457 -16.26 4.34 -28.22
C GLN A 457 -17.56 4.34 -27.42
N ASN A 458 -18.14 3.15 -27.18
CA ASN A 458 -19.42 2.99 -26.51
C ASN A 458 -19.56 1.58 -25.92
N THR A 459 -20.62 1.36 -25.16
CA THR A 459 -20.92 0.09 -24.48
C THR A 459 -21.18 -1.07 -25.45
N GLN A 460 -21.72 -0.81 -26.65
CA GLN A 460 -21.89 -1.85 -27.67
C GLN A 460 -20.54 -2.37 -28.19
N SER A 461 -19.57 -1.47 -28.42
CA SER A 461 -18.20 -1.84 -28.79
C SER A 461 -17.52 -2.66 -27.70
N VAL A 462 -17.73 -2.31 -26.42
CA VAL A 462 -17.26 -3.09 -25.28
C VAL A 462 -17.84 -4.51 -25.32
N PHE A 463 -19.15 -4.64 -25.46
CA PHE A 463 -19.82 -5.94 -25.53
C PHE A 463 -19.33 -6.78 -26.71
N ASN A 464 -19.18 -6.18 -27.89
CA ASN A 464 -18.69 -6.87 -29.08
C ASN A 464 -17.26 -7.37 -28.88
N HIS A 465 -16.39 -6.56 -28.26
CA HIS A 465 -15.02 -6.95 -27.94
C HIS A 465 -14.99 -8.11 -26.93
N LEU A 466 -15.68 -7.98 -25.80
CA LEU A 466 -15.75 -9.03 -24.78
C LEU A 466 -16.33 -10.33 -25.37
N SER A 467 -17.39 -10.22 -26.18
CA SER A 467 -18.02 -11.37 -26.84
C SER A 467 -17.06 -12.12 -27.76
N LYS A 468 -16.14 -11.42 -28.42
CA LYS A 468 -15.10 -12.03 -29.24
C LYS A 468 -14.05 -12.72 -28.37
N GLU A 469 -13.58 -12.06 -27.31
CA GLU A 469 -12.53 -12.60 -26.42
C GLU A 469 -12.99 -13.85 -25.66
N PHE A 470 -14.24 -13.86 -25.14
CA PHE A 470 -14.79 -15.00 -24.39
C PHE A 470 -15.17 -16.20 -25.27
N LYS A 471 -15.40 -16.02 -26.57
CA LYS A 471 -15.66 -17.14 -27.50
C LYS A 471 -14.42 -17.97 -27.82
N MET A 472 -13.22 -17.49 -27.48
CA MET A 472 -11.99 -18.23 -27.74
C MET A 472 -11.86 -19.41 -26.75
N SER A 473 -11.89 -20.64 -27.28
CA SER A 473 -12.00 -21.92 -26.56
C SER A 473 -10.90 -22.23 -25.52
N ASN A 474 -9.80 -21.46 -25.50
CA ASN A 474 -8.69 -21.63 -24.56
C ASN A 474 -8.65 -20.59 -23.43
N ARG A 475 -9.72 -19.81 -23.21
CA ARG A 475 -9.68 -18.62 -22.33
C ARG A 475 -10.74 -18.56 -21.22
N ASN A 476 -11.34 -19.69 -20.85
CA ASN A 476 -12.46 -19.79 -19.89
C ASN A 476 -12.17 -19.29 -18.45
N GLN A 477 -11.06 -18.60 -18.18
CA GLN A 477 -10.72 -18.04 -16.87
C GLN A 477 -10.20 -16.59 -16.94
N GLN A 478 -10.25 -15.93 -18.10
CA GLN A 478 -9.78 -14.54 -18.21
C GLN A 478 -10.86 -13.58 -17.74
N SER A 479 -10.48 -12.68 -16.83
CA SER A 479 -11.34 -11.58 -16.40
C SER A 479 -10.87 -10.26 -17.01
N PHE A 480 -11.83 -9.38 -17.27
CA PHE A 480 -11.59 -8.08 -17.90
C PHE A 480 -12.01 -6.97 -16.95
N ILE A 481 -11.35 -5.83 -17.07
CA ILE A 481 -11.71 -4.58 -16.42
C ILE A 481 -12.22 -3.66 -17.51
N VAL A 482 -13.47 -3.21 -17.35
CA VAL A 482 -14.09 -2.18 -18.17
C VAL A 482 -14.17 -0.93 -17.31
N GLN A 483 -13.54 0.15 -17.75
CA GLN A 483 -13.44 1.39 -16.99
C GLN A 483 -13.72 2.59 -17.90
N GLN A 484 -14.48 3.57 -17.41
CA GLN A 484 -14.71 4.82 -18.12
C GLN A 484 -13.38 5.54 -18.34
N PHE A 485 -13.14 5.99 -19.57
CA PHE A 485 -11.97 6.79 -19.90
C PHE A 485 -12.12 8.19 -19.31
N ILE A 486 -11.13 8.64 -18.54
CA ILE A 486 -11.04 10.00 -18.01
C ILE A 486 -9.97 10.74 -18.80
N SER A 487 -10.35 11.86 -19.41
CA SER A 487 -9.39 12.75 -20.07
C SER A 487 -8.58 13.50 -19.01
N SER A 488 -7.27 13.26 -18.99
CA SER A 488 -6.35 13.98 -18.12
C SER A 488 -6.17 15.42 -18.59
N PHE A 489 -5.87 16.32 -17.65
CA PHE A 489 -5.44 17.68 -17.97
C PHE A 489 -4.22 17.66 -18.91
N ALA A 490 -4.19 18.58 -19.87
CA ALA A 490 -3.09 18.69 -20.81
C ALA A 490 -1.97 19.59 -20.25
N TYR A 491 -0.80 19.01 -19.99
CA TYR A 491 0.43 19.76 -19.72
C TYR A 491 1.22 19.89 -21.01
N GLN A 492 1.34 21.11 -21.56
CA GLN A 492 2.05 21.34 -22.83
C GLN A 492 1.58 20.37 -23.94
N GLU A 493 0.25 20.19 -24.07
CA GLU A 493 -0.39 19.27 -25.03
C GLU A 493 -0.20 17.77 -24.74
N ILE A 494 0.49 17.42 -23.65
CA ILE A 494 0.71 16.04 -23.22
C ILE A 494 -0.27 15.69 -22.09
N GLN A 495 -0.98 14.57 -22.24
CA GLN A 495 -1.77 13.97 -21.16
C GLN A 495 -0.84 13.32 -20.14
N LEU A 496 -1.03 13.65 -18.86
CA LEU A 496 -0.17 13.18 -17.77
C LEU A 496 -0.93 12.31 -16.77
N ASP A 497 -0.27 11.25 -16.35
CA ASP A 497 -0.60 10.45 -15.18
C ASP A 497 0.28 10.91 -14.02
N LEU A 498 -0.31 11.31 -12.89
CA LEU A 498 0.46 11.72 -11.72
C LEU A 498 0.78 10.50 -10.86
N CYS A 499 2.08 10.24 -10.69
CA CYS A 499 2.62 9.12 -9.94
C CYS A 499 2.98 9.56 -8.52
N TYR A 500 2.21 9.09 -7.55
CA TYR A 500 2.43 9.26 -6.13
C TYR A 500 2.90 7.95 -5.47
N TYR A 501 3.28 8.03 -4.20
CA TYR A 501 3.63 6.86 -3.41
C TYR A 501 2.86 6.82 -2.09
N LEU A 502 2.43 5.62 -1.74
CA LEU A 502 1.73 5.32 -0.50
C LEU A 502 2.52 4.25 0.24
N LEU A 503 2.93 4.57 1.47
CA LEU A 503 3.60 3.63 2.37
C LEU A 503 2.60 3.13 3.40
N ILE A 504 2.41 1.82 3.47
CA ILE A 504 1.59 1.19 4.50
C ILE A 504 2.55 0.54 5.48
N THR A 505 2.42 0.84 6.78
CA THR A 505 3.23 0.22 7.83
C THR A 505 2.32 -0.57 8.77
N GLN A 506 2.79 -1.72 9.21
CA GLN A 506 2.24 -2.51 10.30
C GLN A 506 3.32 -2.59 11.37
N ILE A 507 3.17 -1.83 12.45
CA ILE A 507 4.14 -1.83 13.54
C ILE A 507 3.38 -1.98 14.85
N ASN A 508 3.72 -3.03 15.61
CA ASN A 508 3.11 -3.30 16.91
C ASN A 508 1.59 -3.49 16.81
N GLY A 509 1.14 -4.13 15.73
CA GLY A 509 -0.28 -4.34 15.44
C GLY A 509 -1.05 -3.08 15.04
N ILE A 510 -0.37 -1.95 14.84
CA ILE A 510 -0.96 -0.69 14.36
C ILE A 510 -0.66 -0.55 12.88
N VAL A 511 -1.71 -0.54 12.07
CA VAL A 511 -1.63 -0.24 10.64
C VAL A 511 -1.74 1.27 10.42
N ARG A 512 -0.80 1.84 9.66
CA ARG A 512 -0.85 3.23 9.19
C ARG A 512 -0.58 3.33 7.71
N GLY A 513 -1.29 4.23 7.06
CA GLY A 513 -1.02 4.64 5.69
C GLY A 513 -0.45 6.04 5.65
N TYR A 514 0.65 6.20 4.95
CA TYR A 514 1.37 7.43 4.77
C TYR A 514 1.46 7.79 3.29
N PHE A 515 1.12 9.02 2.95
CA PHE A 515 1.13 9.56 1.60
C PHE A 515 2.35 10.43 1.36
N PHE A 516 3.17 10.09 0.38
CA PHE A 516 4.35 10.87 0.03
C PHE A 516 3.93 12.17 -0.66
N GLN A 517 4.27 13.32 -0.06
CA GLN A 517 3.85 14.64 -0.55
C GLN A 517 4.36 14.98 -1.95
N GLN A 518 5.50 14.41 -2.34
CA GLN A 518 6.09 14.64 -3.66
C GLN A 518 5.54 13.65 -4.69
N PHE A 519 5.53 14.07 -5.95
CA PHE A 519 5.11 13.24 -7.07
C PHE A 519 5.92 13.57 -8.32
N TYR A 520 5.70 12.81 -9.37
CA TYR A 520 6.14 13.17 -10.72
C TYR A 520 5.01 12.90 -11.71
N GLY A 521 5.01 13.61 -12.83
CA GLY A 521 4.14 13.31 -13.96
C GLY A 521 4.81 12.28 -14.85
N GLN A 522 4.06 11.29 -15.28
CA GLN A 522 4.43 10.35 -16.33
C GLN A 522 3.50 10.60 -17.51
N GLN A 523 4.03 10.62 -18.74
CA GLN A 523 3.19 10.68 -19.93
C GLN A 523 2.20 9.51 -19.93
N SER A 524 0.90 9.81 -20.11
CA SER A 524 -0.15 8.80 -20.09
C SER A 524 0.09 7.76 -21.20
N LYS A 525 0.00 6.47 -20.84
CA LYS A 525 0.10 5.37 -21.82
C LYS A 525 -1.07 5.37 -22.81
N ILE A 526 -2.18 5.97 -22.41
CA ILE A 526 -3.40 6.06 -23.19
C ILE A 526 -3.48 7.49 -23.72
N GLN A 527 -2.98 7.71 -24.94
CA GLN A 527 -3.20 8.95 -25.66
C GLN A 527 -4.30 8.75 -26.69
N PHE A 528 -5.37 9.54 -26.56
CA PHE A 528 -6.53 9.46 -27.42
C PHE A 528 -6.87 10.86 -27.92
N SER A 529 -6.83 11.04 -29.25
CA SER A 529 -7.13 12.31 -29.91
C SER A 529 -8.58 12.38 -30.40
N ASN A 530 -9.10 11.35 -31.09
CA ASN A 530 -10.51 11.09 -31.39
C ASN A 530 -10.68 9.74 -32.10
N PHE A 531 -11.90 9.20 -32.16
CA PHE A 531 -12.23 8.05 -33.03
C PHE A 531 -12.43 8.54 -34.46
N ASP A 532 -11.81 7.88 -35.43
CA ASP A 532 -12.18 8.05 -36.83
C ASP A 532 -13.60 7.50 -37.05
N ASN A 533 -14.36 8.09 -37.98
CA ASN A 533 -15.78 7.74 -38.22
C ASN A 533 -16.02 6.23 -38.43
N GLU A 534 -15.00 5.47 -38.85
CA GLU A 534 -15.09 4.04 -39.14
C GLU A 534 -14.65 3.14 -37.97
N SER A 535 -13.73 3.59 -37.10
CA SER A 535 -13.17 2.75 -36.05
C SER A 535 -13.90 2.97 -34.72
N ARG A 536 -14.69 1.98 -34.27
CA ARG A 536 -15.36 2.05 -32.96
C ARG A 536 -14.50 1.51 -31.81
N ILE A 537 -13.35 0.95 -32.15
CA ILE A 537 -12.40 0.30 -31.25
C ILE A 537 -10.99 0.68 -31.72
N ILE A 538 -10.18 1.22 -30.80
CA ILE A 538 -8.76 1.49 -31.01
C ILE A 538 -7.97 0.54 -30.11
N GLN A 539 -6.93 -0.07 -30.66
CA GLN A 539 -6.03 -0.93 -29.91
C GLN A 539 -4.74 -0.17 -29.63
N ILE A 540 -4.43 0.01 -28.35
CA ILE A 540 -3.15 0.55 -27.92
C ILE A 540 -2.25 -0.64 -27.59
N GLU A 541 -1.18 -0.76 -28.35
CA GLU A 541 -0.08 -1.65 -28.02
C GLU A 541 0.85 -0.91 -27.05
N ASN A 542 1.26 -1.57 -25.96
CA ASN A 542 2.37 -1.12 -25.14
C ASN A 542 3.66 -1.27 -25.96
N SER A 543 3.84 -0.44 -26.98
CA SER A 543 5.11 -0.41 -27.70
C SER A 543 6.19 0.09 -26.73
N LYS A 544 7.33 -0.60 -26.70
CA LYS A 544 8.55 -0.22 -25.97
C LYS A 544 9.18 1.05 -26.58
N GLN A 545 8.40 2.07 -26.91
CA GLN A 545 8.92 3.31 -27.45
C GLN A 545 9.85 3.94 -26.42
N GLU A 546 11.05 4.30 -26.90
CA GLU A 546 12.19 4.74 -26.10
C GLU A 546 11.78 5.80 -25.07
N ILE A 547 11.90 5.40 -23.81
CA ILE A 547 11.31 6.00 -22.60
C ILE A 547 11.92 7.38 -22.25
N GLN A 548 12.88 7.88 -23.03
CA GLN A 548 13.83 8.91 -22.60
C GLN A 548 13.22 10.30 -22.28
N ASN A 549 11.95 10.58 -22.60
CA ASN A 549 11.33 11.90 -22.36
C ASN A 549 10.01 11.90 -21.54
N GLN A 550 9.66 10.81 -20.84
CA GLN A 550 8.29 10.65 -20.29
C GLN A 550 8.04 11.23 -18.89
N TYR A 551 9.06 11.71 -18.17
CA TYR A 551 8.92 12.10 -16.77
C TYR A 551 9.06 13.60 -16.54
N ILE A 552 8.12 14.16 -15.78
CA ILE A 552 8.05 15.60 -15.50
C ILE A 552 8.08 15.82 -13.98
N PRO A 553 9.03 16.60 -13.46
CA PRO A 553 9.14 16.83 -12.02
C PRO A 553 7.96 17.66 -11.48
N MET A 554 7.55 17.41 -10.22
CA MET A 554 6.46 18.11 -9.53
C MET A 554 6.52 19.64 -9.67
N LYS A 555 7.72 20.22 -9.54
CA LYS A 555 7.91 21.68 -9.60
C LYS A 555 7.39 22.26 -10.92
N ASN A 556 7.59 21.57 -12.03
CA ASN A 556 7.15 22.03 -13.35
C ASN A 556 5.63 21.95 -13.48
N ILE A 557 5.04 20.85 -13.00
CA ILE A 557 3.58 20.64 -12.99
C ILE A 557 2.89 21.66 -12.08
N GLN A 558 3.41 21.91 -10.89
CA GLN A 558 2.87 22.92 -9.98
C GLN A 558 2.97 24.34 -10.54
N ASN A 559 4.05 24.66 -11.27
CA ASN A 559 4.16 25.95 -11.96
C ASN A 559 3.11 26.07 -13.08
N HIS A 560 2.82 24.98 -13.78
CA HIS A 560 1.74 24.94 -14.77
C HIS A 560 0.38 25.13 -14.11
N PHE A 561 0.08 24.44 -13.00
CA PHE A 561 -1.15 24.67 -12.23
C PHE A 561 -1.30 26.13 -11.79
N LYS A 562 -0.23 26.76 -11.30
CA LYS A 562 -0.25 28.19 -10.96
C LYS A 562 -0.55 29.07 -12.17
N LYS A 563 0.06 28.80 -13.33
CA LYS A 563 -0.18 29.54 -14.58
C LYS A 563 -1.64 29.46 -15.03
N HIS A 564 -2.29 28.33 -14.79
CA HIS A 564 -3.69 28.07 -15.15
C HIS A 564 -4.68 28.29 -14.00
N ASN A 565 -4.26 28.94 -12.90
CA ASN A 565 -5.09 29.20 -11.71
C ASN A 565 -5.75 27.94 -11.09
N ILE A 566 -5.10 26.79 -11.20
CA ILE A 566 -5.53 25.54 -10.59
C ILE A 566 -4.96 25.48 -9.16
N ASP A 567 -5.84 25.52 -8.15
CA ASP A 567 -5.42 25.43 -6.75
C ASP A 567 -5.11 23.99 -6.33
N TYR A 568 -3.88 23.56 -6.64
CA TYR A 568 -3.42 22.22 -6.25
C TYR A 568 -3.39 22.05 -4.72
N LYS A 569 -2.93 23.05 -3.97
CA LYS A 569 -2.63 22.90 -2.55
C LYS A 569 -3.89 22.81 -1.69
N ASN A 570 -4.89 23.64 -1.95
CA ASN A 570 -6.09 23.71 -1.10
C ASN A 570 -7.28 22.94 -1.69
N LYS A 571 -7.33 22.66 -3.00
CA LYS A 571 -8.43 21.91 -3.64
C LYS A 571 -8.05 20.46 -3.95
N ILE A 572 -7.03 20.25 -4.78
CA ILE A 572 -6.71 18.91 -5.32
C ILE A 572 -6.02 18.01 -4.27
N TYR A 573 -4.99 18.51 -3.61
CA TYR A 573 -4.18 17.74 -2.68
C TYR A 573 -5.00 17.15 -1.50
N PRO A 574 -5.93 17.90 -0.85
CA PRO A 574 -6.80 17.33 0.16
C PRO A 574 -7.75 16.25 -0.38
N GLN A 575 -8.26 16.42 -1.61
CA GLN A 575 -9.10 15.40 -2.26
C GLN A 575 -8.32 14.11 -2.52
N ILE A 576 -7.06 14.22 -2.96
CA ILE A 576 -6.18 13.05 -3.12
C ILE A 576 -5.99 12.33 -1.77
N LYS A 577 -5.67 13.07 -0.70
CA LYS A 577 -5.54 12.47 0.64
C LYS A 577 -6.81 11.76 1.08
N HIS A 578 -7.96 12.35 0.80
CA HIS A 578 -9.26 11.74 1.10
C HIS A 578 -9.47 10.43 0.31
N ILE A 579 -9.25 10.44 -1.00
CA ILE A 579 -9.36 9.24 -1.85
C ILE A 579 -8.45 8.11 -1.33
N LEU A 580 -7.21 8.43 -0.97
CA LEU A 580 -6.26 7.43 -0.44
C LEU A 580 -6.65 6.92 0.94
N CYS A 581 -7.21 7.77 1.81
CA CYS A 581 -7.76 7.36 3.09
C CYS A 581 -8.92 6.36 2.90
N GLU A 582 -9.88 6.66 2.03
CA GLU A 582 -11.01 5.76 1.74
C GLU A 582 -10.56 4.46 1.07
N TYR A 583 -9.58 4.52 0.16
CA TYR A 583 -8.96 3.32 -0.40
C TYR A 583 -8.34 2.43 0.69
N LEU A 584 -7.56 3.02 1.61
CA LEU A 584 -6.97 2.27 2.73
C LEU A 584 -8.02 1.66 3.66
N LYS A 585 -9.11 2.39 3.96
CA LYS A 585 -10.24 1.84 4.72
C LYS A 585 -10.88 0.65 4.02
N SER A 586 -10.99 0.70 2.69
CA SER A 586 -11.60 -0.39 1.89
C SER A 586 -10.82 -1.71 1.97
N ILE A 587 -9.50 -1.65 2.12
CA ILE A 587 -8.62 -2.83 2.14
C ILE A 587 -8.20 -3.25 3.55
N PHE A 588 -8.28 -2.34 4.53
CA PHE A 588 -7.75 -2.55 5.89
C PHE A 588 -8.29 -3.81 6.56
N ILE A 589 -9.57 -4.12 6.39
CA ILE A 589 -10.24 -5.23 7.08
C ILE A 589 -9.75 -6.60 6.59
N GLN A 590 -9.19 -6.63 5.39
CA GLN A 590 -8.64 -7.83 4.77
C GLN A 590 -7.16 -8.05 5.07
N MET A 591 -6.49 -7.05 5.64
CA MET A 591 -5.09 -7.15 5.99
C MET A 591 -4.94 -7.98 7.28
N PRO A 592 -4.26 -9.13 7.24
CA PRO A 592 -3.83 -9.75 8.48
C PRO A 592 -2.79 -8.83 9.11
N VAL A 593 -2.91 -8.65 10.42
CA VAL A 593 -2.02 -7.76 11.16
C VAL A 593 -0.91 -8.60 11.79
N LYS A 594 0.29 -8.49 11.22
CA LYS A 594 1.51 -9.10 11.76
C LYS A 594 2.33 -8.08 12.54
N ASP A 595 3.38 -8.57 13.20
CA ASP A 595 4.25 -7.78 14.08
C ASP A 595 4.78 -6.48 13.44
N HIS A 596 5.60 -6.62 12.40
CA HIS A 596 6.46 -5.55 11.88
C HIS A 596 6.73 -5.71 10.38
N ASN A 597 5.91 -5.10 9.52
CA ASN A 597 6.11 -5.09 8.07
C ASN A 597 5.69 -3.75 7.48
N PHE A 598 6.11 -3.47 6.26
CA PHE A 598 5.59 -2.34 5.50
C PHE A 598 5.42 -2.72 4.02
N GLU A 599 4.66 -1.94 3.27
CA GLU A 599 4.46 -2.09 1.84
C GLU A 599 4.53 -0.70 1.19
N LEU A 600 5.35 -0.57 0.14
CA LEU A 600 5.42 0.64 -0.67
C LEU A 600 4.64 0.44 -1.97
N LEU A 601 3.65 1.28 -2.20
CA LEU A 601 2.81 1.27 -3.39
C LEU A 601 3.06 2.53 -4.23
N LYS A 602 3.18 2.37 -5.54
CA LYS A 602 2.97 3.47 -6.50
C LYS A 602 1.47 3.63 -6.72
N VAL A 603 1.01 4.87 -6.69
CA VAL A 603 -0.38 5.25 -6.89
C VAL A 603 -0.45 6.14 -8.12
N VAL A 604 -1.29 5.75 -9.09
CA VAL A 604 -1.51 6.52 -10.31
C VAL A 604 -2.83 7.29 -10.19
N ILE A 605 -2.73 8.62 -10.26
CA ILE A 605 -3.87 9.54 -10.18
C ILE A 605 -3.93 10.37 -11.46
N ILE A 606 -5.11 10.45 -12.05
CA ILE A 606 -5.41 11.40 -13.13
C ILE A 606 -6.18 12.58 -12.55
N ILE A 607 -5.88 13.79 -13.01
CA ILE A 607 -6.69 14.97 -12.71
C ILE A 607 -7.43 15.34 -13.98
N ASP A 608 -8.75 15.40 -13.92
CA ASP A 608 -9.56 15.77 -15.06
C ASP A 608 -9.58 17.30 -15.30
N ASN A 609 -10.28 17.71 -16.35
CA ASN A 609 -10.42 19.12 -16.72
C ASN A 609 -11.18 19.96 -15.68
N GLU A 610 -11.92 19.34 -14.76
CA GLU A 610 -12.63 20.00 -13.65
C GLU A 610 -11.77 20.10 -12.38
N SER A 611 -10.50 19.68 -12.48
CA SER A 611 -9.56 19.56 -11.36
C SER A 611 -10.00 18.54 -10.31
N LYS A 612 -10.76 17.50 -10.70
CA LYS A 612 -11.10 16.39 -9.83
C LYS A 612 -10.05 15.28 -10.00
N PRO A 613 -9.43 14.81 -8.91
CA PRO A 613 -8.52 13.67 -8.95
C PRO A 613 -9.29 12.35 -8.99
N TRP A 614 -8.76 11.39 -9.74
CA TRP A 614 -9.30 10.04 -9.92
C TRP A 614 -8.21 9.02 -9.64
N LEU A 615 -8.47 8.06 -8.75
CA LEU A 615 -7.57 6.94 -8.52
C LEU A 615 -7.69 5.93 -9.67
N ILE A 616 -6.60 5.70 -10.39
CA ILE A 616 -6.61 4.88 -11.61
C ILE A 616 -6.01 3.50 -11.37
N ASN A 617 -4.90 3.44 -10.64
CA ASN A 617 -4.17 2.20 -10.37
C ASN A 617 -3.32 2.29 -9.10
N THR A 618 -3.02 1.13 -8.54
CA THR A 618 -2.00 0.94 -7.51
C THR A 618 -1.05 -0.17 -7.93
N GLU A 619 0.24 -0.03 -7.65
CA GLU A 619 1.27 -1.00 -8.03
C GLU A 619 2.19 -1.24 -6.84
N SER A 620 2.32 -2.50 -6.42
CA SER A 620 3.30 -2.92 -5.42
C SER A 620 4.69 -3.08 -6.02
N ASN A 621 5.72 -2.96 -5.18
CA ASN A 621 7.12 -3.09 -5.57
C ASN A 621 7.48 -2.21 -6.79
N PRO A 622 7.32 -0.88 -6.66
CA PRO A 622 7.56 0.03 -7.77
C PRO A 622 9.01 -0.03 -8.24
N VAL A 623 9.19 -0.01 -9.56
CA VAL A 623 10.51 0.11 -10.19
C VAL A 623 10.82 1.59 -10.36
N PHE A 624 12.01 1.99 -9.95
CA PHE A 624 12.47 3.36 -10.12
C PHE A 624 13.36 3.45 -11.35
N GLU A 625 12.95 4.27 -12.31
CA GLU A 625 13.79 4.60 -13.44
C GLU A 625 14.81 5.64 -13.03
N THR A 626 16.07 5.23 -13.00
CA THR A 626 17.17 6.07 -12.52
C THR A 626 17.93 6.73 -13.66
N ASP A 627 17.50 6.62 -14.92
CA ASP A 627 18.23 7.21 -16.04
C ASP A 627 18.28 8.75 -15.97
N LEU A 628 17.22 9.36 -15.45
CA LEU A 628 17.12 10.81 -15.26
C LEU A 628 17.65 11.24 -13.89
N GLU A 629 18.48 12.28 -13.85
CA GLU A 629 19.12 12.77 -12.62
C GLU A 629 18.10 13.11 -11.52
N PHE A 630 17.04 13.84 -11.85
CA PHE A 630 16.02 14.18 -10.86
C PHE A 630 15.26 12.95 -10.33
N MET A 631 15.14 11.89 -11.13
CA MET A 631 14.52 10.64 -10.70
C MET A 631 15.43 9.85 -9.75
N LYS A 632 16.76 9.92 -9.93
CA LYS A 632 17.71 9.37 -8.94
C LYS A 632 17.52 10.03 -7.59
N ASP A 633 17.50 11.36 -7.56
CA ASP A 633 17.35 12.14 -6.33
C ASP A 633 15.98 11.91 -5.67
N TYR A 634 14.92 11.93 -6.47
CA TYR A 634 13.56 11.66 -6.01
C TYR A 634 13.42 10.25 -5.42
N SER A 635 13.91 9.23 -6.12
CA SER A 635 13.77 7.83 -5.71
C SER A 635 14.62 7.53 -4.47
N GLN A 636 15.82 8.09 -4.40
CA GLN A 636 16.65 8.00 -3.20
C GLN A 636 15.98 8.69 -2.00
N LEU A 637 15.41 9.88 -2.19
CA LEU A 637 14.69 10.58 -1.14
C LEU A 637 13.50 9.77 -0.62
N LEU A 638 12.68 9.25 -1.54
CA LEU A 638 11.53 8.40 -1.23
C LEU A 638 11.96 7.16 -0.43
N LEU A 639 12.94 6.41 -0.91
CA LEU A 639 13.39 5.18 -0.25
C LEU A 639 14.01 5.46 1.12
N ASP A 640 14.76 6.55 1.27
CA ASP A 640 15.27 6.95 2.57
C ASP A 640 14.11 7.21 3.54
N ASN A 641 13.12 8.01 3.13
CA ASN A 641 11.92 8.32 3.92
C ASN A 641 11.10 7.06 4.28
N VAL A 642 11.04 6.08 3.37
CA VAL A 642 10.42 4.77 3.61
C VAL A 642 11.16 4.01 4.70
N LEU A 643 12.50 3.93 4.63
CA LEU A 643 13.29 3.27 5.66
C LEU A 643 13.21 4.00 7.01
N GLN A 644 13.08 5.33 7.02
CA GLN A 644 12.86 6.09 8.26
C GLN A 644 11.59 5.67 9.00
N LEU A 645 10.48 5.47 8.28
CA LEU A 645 9.19 5.10 8.88
C LEU A 645 8.97 3.59 9.00
N GLY A 646 9.56 2.78 8.11
CA GLY A 646 9.40 1.33 8.10
C GLY A 646 10.44 0.59 8.95
N LEU A 647 11.64 1.15 9.08
CA LEU A 647 12.80 0.43 9.64
C LEU A 647 13.47 1.16 10.82
N ASP A 648 13.79 2.46 10.68
CA ASP A 648 14.54 3.20 11.71
C ASP A 648 13.76 3.33 13.03
N ILE A 649 12.42 3.29 12.99
CA ILE A 649 11.57 3.21 14.18
C ILE A 649 11.88 1.94 14.99
N LEU A 650 12.09 0.82 14.31
CA LEU A 650 12.31 -0.50 14.88
C LEU A 650 13.79 -0.77 15.21
N PHE A 651 14.70 -0.09 14.51
CA PHE A 651 16.14 -0.23 14.66
C PHE A 651 16.77 1.16 14.75
N PRO A 652 16.54 1.88 15.86
CA PRO A 652 17.07 3.23 16.04
C PRO A 652 18.60 3.22 15.96
N SER A 653 19.20 4.33 15.48
CA SER A 653 20.66 4.45 15.46
C SER A 653 21.24 4.23 16.86
N PRO A 654 22.47 3.67 16.94
CA PRO A 654 23.20 3.59 18.19
C PRO A 654 23.32 4.93 18.90
N SER A 655 23.36 4.88 20.23
CA SER A 655 23.55 6.08 21.06
C SER A 655 24.95 6.69 20.90
N ILE A 656 25.94 5.88 20.54
CA ILE A 656 27.33 6.27 20.32
C ILE A 656 27.60 6.31 18.82
N TRP A 657 27.98 7.47 18.30
CA TRP A 657 28.34 7.65 16.90
C TRP A 657 29.87 7.64 16.72
N PRO A 658 30.45 6.65 16.01
CA PRO A 658 31.89 6.59 15.76
C PRO A 658 32.40 7.82 15.02
N LYS A 659 33.62 8.30 15.35
CA LYS A 659 34.17 9.53 14.77
C LYS A 659 34.28 9.44 13.25
N GLU A 660 34.62 8.28 12.73
CA GLU A 660 34.81 8.00 11.30
C GLU A 660 33.49 8.02 10.52
N LYS A 661 32.38 7.70 11.20
CA LYS A 661 31.04 7.64 10.62
C LYS A 661 30.27 8.94 10.73
N LYS A 662 30.80 9.96 11.42
CA LYS A 662 30.10 11.23 11.67
C LYS A 662 29.66 11.96 10.40
N ARG A 663 30.30 11.71 9.26
CA ARG A 663 29.92 12.32 7.97
C ARG A 663 28.62 11.74 7.40
N ASP A 664 28.28 10.50 7.76
CA ASP A 664 27.11 9.81 7.19
C ASP A 664 25.79 10.47 7.64
N ILE A 665 25.75 11.07 8.85
CA ILE A 665 24.58 11.81 9.35
C ILE A 665 24.33 13.12 8.59
N GLU A 666 25.33 13.66 7.88
CA GLU A 666 25.13 14.90 7.15
C GLU A 666 24.20 14.70 5.96
N ILE A 667 24.25 13.50 5.38
CA ILE A 667 23.47 13.08 4.23
C ILE A 667 22.03 12.75 4.64
N TYR A 668 21.84 12.32 5.89
CA TYR A 668 20.53 12.03 6.45
C TYR A 668 19.64 13.29 6.46
N GLN A 669 18.45 13.18 5.86
CA GLN A 669 17.49 14.27 5.84
C GLN A 669 16.58 14.20 7.06
N GLU A 670 16.56 15.28 7.85
CA GLU A 670 15.68 15.39 9.02
C GLU A 670 14.20 15.47 8.65
N ILE A 671 13.90 15.88 7.41
CA ILE A 671 12.54 16.10 6.94
C ILE A 671 12.02 14.81 6.33
N ASN A 672 10.92 14.31 6.89
CA ASN A 672 10.15 13.26 6.28
C ASN A 672 8.97 13.85 5.50
N TYR A 673 8.85 13.54 4.22
CA TYR A 673 7.82 14.03 3.30
C TYR A 673 6.55 13.17 3.28
N PHE A 674 6.47 12.14 4.11
CA PHE A 674 5.24 11.37 4.27
C PHE A 674 4.26 12.04 5.22
N ASP A 675 3.03 12.20 4.74
CA ASP A 675 1.89 12.62 5.53
C ASP A 675 1.06 11.43 5.97
N LEU A 676 0.68 11.37 7.25
CA LEU A 676 -0.29 10.39 7.72
C LEU A 676 -1.67 10.64 7.04
N VAL A 677 -2.22 9.61 6.42
CA VAL A 677 -3.58 9.62 5.80
C VAL A 677 -4.53 8.59 6.41
N PHE A 678 -4.00 7.60 7.13
CA PHE A 678 -4.80 6.56 7.77
C PHE A 678 -4.09 6.03 9.02
N ASP A 679 -4.82 5.88 10.12
CA ASP A 679 -4.41 5.21 11.35
C ASP A 679 -5.51 4.24 11.82
N SER A 680 -5.21 2.94 11.82
CA SER A 680 -6.16 1.90 12.24
C SER A 680 -6.83 2.11 13.60
N ARG A 681 -6.24 2.92 14.50
CA ARG A 681 -6.82 3.22 15.83
C ARG A 681 -7.86 4.35 15.79
N ILE A 682 -7.86 5.15 14.74
CA ILE A 682 -8.80 6.26 14.53
C ILE A 682 -9.80 5.83 13.46
N GLU A 683 -9.34 5.63 12.23
CA GLU A 683 -10.17 5.30 11.07
C GLU A 683 -10.58 3.82 11.01
N GLY A 684 -9.79 2.92 11.60
CA GLY A 684 -10.12 1.49 11.64
C GLY A 684 -11.21 1.13 12.66
N LYS A 685 -11.51 2.03 13.61
CA LYS A 685 -12.59 1.83 14.58
C LYS A 685 -13.95 1.92 13.88
N GLY A 686 -14.83 0.96 14.15
CA GLY A 686 -16.17 0.90 13.54
C GLY A 686 -16.19 0.20 12.17
N LEU A 687 -15.08 0.17 11.44
CA LEU A 687 -14.99 -0.57 10.18
C LEU A 687 -15.19 -2.07 10.37
N LYS A 688 -14.57 -2.67 11.39
CA LYS A 688 -14.78 -4.09 11.74
C LYS A 688 -16.24 -4.41 12.00
N SER A 689 -16.92 -3.60 12.83
CA SER A 689 -18.33 -3.82 13.17
C SER A 689 -19.25 -3.70 11.94
N LEU A 690 -18.94 -2.80 11.01
CA LEU A 690 -19.71 -2.67 9.76
C LEU A 690 -19.58 -3.92 8.88
N PHE A 691 -18.42 -4.57 8.87
CA PHE A 691 -18.19 -5.79 8.09
C PHE A 691 -18.77 -7.03 8.76
N GLU A 692 -18.58 -7.17 10.09
CA GLU A 692 -19.15 -8.29 10.86
C GLU A 692 -20.68 -8.32 10.80
N GLN A 693 -21.34 -7.16 10.88
CA GLN A 693 -22.80 -7.07 10.77
C GLN A 693 -23.35 -7.53 9.42
N ASN A 694 -22.61 -7.33 8.33
CA ASN A 694 -23.05 -7.76 7.00
C ASN A 694 -22.74 -9.23 6.75
N TYR A 695 -21.59 -9.74 7.22
CA TYR A 695 -21.25 -11.15 7.10
C TYR A 695 -22.29 -12.06 7.76
N ASN A 696 -22.82 -11.64 8.92
CA ASN A 696 -23.90 -12.38 9.58
C ASN A 696 -25.19 -12.38 8.76
N LYS A 697 -25.55 -11.28 8.10
CA LYS A 697 -26.79 -11.21 7.29
C LYS A 697 -26.77 -12.16 6.10
N ASP A 698 -25.63 -12.26 5.42
CA ASP A 698 -25.51 -13.13 4.25
C ASP A 698 -25.64 -14.61 4.66
N ASN A 699 -25.11 -15.00 5.82
CA ASN A 699 -25.22 -16.38 6.32
C ASN A 699 -26.64 -16.75 6.81
N TYR A 700 -27.45 -15.80 7.28
CA TYR A 700 -28.82 -16.09 7.75
C TYR A 700 -29.83 -16.30 6.61
N CYS A 701 -29.51 -15.91 5.38
CA CYS A 701 -30.42 -16.10 4.25
C CYS A 701 -30.37 -17.52 3.64
N ASP A 702 -29.35 -18.32 3.93
CA ASP A 702 -29.17 -19.64 3.33
C ASP A 702 -29.84 -20.78 4.11
N ASP A 703 -30.22 -20.57 5.37
CA ASP A 703 -30.79 -21.61 6.24
C ASP A 703 -32.35 -21.61 6.31
N GLU A 704 -33.03 -20.66 5.67
CA GLU A 704 -34.51 -20.54 5.68
C GLU A 704 -35.22 -21.07 4.41
N TYR A 705 -34.52 -21.81 3.53
CA TYR A 705 -35.11 -22.34 2.27
C TYR A 705 -35.08 -23.87 2.12
#